data_AF-A0A819UCE8-F1
#
_entry.id   AF-A0A819UCE8-F1
#
_cell.length_a   1.000
_cell.length_b   1.000
_cell.length_c   1.000
_cell.angle_alpha   90.00
_cell.angle_beta   90.00
_cell.angle_gamma   90.00
#
_symmetry.space_group_name_H-M   'P 1'
#
loop_
_entity.id
_entity.type
_entity.pdbx_description
1 polymer ?
#
loop_
_entity_poly.entity_id
_entity_poly.type
_entity_poly.pdbx_seq_one_letter_code
_entity_poly.pdbx_strand_id
1 'polypeptide(L)'
;MQLQYQLCVVALLLLIIPESVYTQSTATCRTAVWNSTFRILAGISGAAYSTSTTLYNPYRAVFGPTNILYVADQANNRVQKFVGGSPTGITVPGLSLAAPSDLYVDSNNVLFILDTTNYRVLRWNNSVVTTVAGGHGAGSANNQITTSYSMFIDSSSNIYVSDYGNHRVVLWSDGNPNTSAAIGITVAGQSGVSGSASYLLNYPSSVIYDQYNYLYILDDGNDRIQRWVPGATYGITVAATTMSNSRGLTFDPYGNIVVADSGYHRIISFAMSCAQVTISMCQTAAWNQSFTVLAGSSGNRGTSPTLLYNPYSSFIDIYGNLYVADFYNHRIQYFRSGSTTAITIAGTTSTGGPTYSQLNNPSSIYVDSNRKMYILDASNCRVLQWTPGDSRGFPIAGDHGCGSALTQIDTSYSMFIDNQYNIYISEYGNHRVTLWSSTNTSAGTLIAGGYGSGSTSEKLYYPWGIYVDSNQAVYIADRSNHRVQLWYSGALSGITVAGTTGSSGPWSYQFSNPTAITLDPYGYIYILDTGNSRVQKWLPGADFGTTVILTSMSTPYGLMFDLRGNIVITDSFNYRIISFAMICPNATTTTVSPPTTPQTSLCPTAQWNQTLTVVAGITSSAGTTGILLYSPYNIYFDGYQNLYVADTTNHRIQYYPRGTSIGTTVAGSSGSAGSTYSQLYNPYAIYVDSNRAMYILDTSNYRVLRWQFGDSLGYVVAGGNGNGGAYTQIGASYAMFVDSQSNVYVSESGNHRVTLWLSTNATAGILVAGGNGAGSTSERLYNPWGIYVDSNQTMYIVDRTNHRVQLWLNGAISGTTVAGATGSAGPWAYQLSSPTSLLLDQYGYVYILDFGNDRIQKWLPGASYGTTVVSASFSSPYGMQFDLLNNLVVADTSNHRIVSFGVFCGMLKYCIIFSIHEMSFQILAATTTTTRPPPTTSPTPICATAQWNQTFSILAGITGSIGTSTTLLRNPYDAVLDGYQNLYVADQANHRIQYFPRGTTTGITVAGSSGSAGSTYSQLYNPSAIYVDSNRAMYILDTTNYRVLRWQFGDPFGYVVAGGNGAGAALTQITTSYGMFVDSQSNIYVSEYSNHRVTLWLSTNISSGVAGGNGAGSTSERLNNPWGIYVDVN
;
A
#
# COMPACT_ATOMS: atom_id res chain seq x y z
N MET A 1 -16.79 -3.82 -56.31
CA MET A 1 -16.01 -2.58 -56.13
C MET A 1 -15.98 -2.35 -54.61
N GLN A 2 -15.01 -2.88 -53.85
CA GLN A 2 -13.64 -2.35 -53.57
C GLN A 2 -13.74 -1.00 -52.81
N LEU A 3 -13.17 -0.77 -51.60
CA LEU A 3 -12.23 -1.48 -50.68
C LEU A 3 -12.93 -1.73 -49.30
N GLN A 4 -12.72 -2.78 -48.48
CA GLN A 4 -11.53 -3.32 -47.75
C GLN A 4 -10.98 -2.40 -46.62
N TYR A 5 -10.69 -2.83 -45.36
CA TYR A 5 -10.56 -4.21 -44.78
C TYR A 5 -11.05 -4.34 -43.30
N GLN A 6 -11.31 -5.58 -42.86
CA GLN A 6 -11.71 -6.06 -41.51
C GLN A 6 -10.53 -6.80 -40.80
N LEU A 7 -10.33 -6.77 -39.46
CA LEU A 7 -10.94 -7.53 -38.31
C LEU A 7 -10.49 -9.02 -38.11
N CYS A 8 -10.25 -9.39 -36.83
CA CYS A 8 -10.48 -10.69 -36.15
C CYS A 8 -9.49 -11.91 -36.11
N VAL A 9 -9.11 -12.31 -34.86
CA VAL A 9 -9.41 -13.61 -34.14
C VAL A 9 -8.56 -14.93 -34.28
N VAL A 10 -7.84 -15.27 -33.19
CA VAL A 10 -7.80 -16.53 -32.34
C VAL A 10 -7.36 -17.96 -32.84
N ALA A 11 -6.49 -18.60 -32.02
CA ALA A 11 -6.26 -20.04 -31.65
C ALA A 11 -5.48 -21.11 -32.50
N LEU A 12 -4.30 -21.50 -31.97
CA LEU A 12 -3.89 -22.82 -31.37
C LEU A 12 -4.17 -24.20 -32.04
N LEU A 13 -3.11 -25.01 -32.37
CA LEU A 13 -2.73 -26.36 -31.79
C LEU A 13 -1.71 -27.21 -32.64
N LEU A 14 -0.66 -27.78 -31.99
CA LEU A 14 0.01 -29.14 -32.15
C LEU A 14 0.55 -29.66 -33.53
N LEU A 15 1.54 -30.58 -33.68
CA LEU A 15 2.72 -31.11 -32.92
C LEU A 15 3.54 -32.03 -33.90
N ILE A 16 4.72 -32.54 -33.49
CA ILE A 16 5.51 -33.70 -34.05
C ILE A 16 6.74 -33.37 -34.95
N ILE A 17 7.79 -34.19 -34.79
CA ILE A 17 9.22 -34.07 -35.17
C ILE A 17 9.66 -35.49 -35.65
N PRO A 18 10.41 -35.73 -36.77
CA PRO A 18 11.89 -35.62 -36.75
C PRO A 18 12.68 -35.46 -38.10
N GLU A 19 14.00 -35.29 -37.92
CA GLU A 19 15.17 -35.77 -38.70
C GLU A 19 15.43 -35.46 -40.20
N SER A 20 16.51 -34.66 -40.41
CA SER A 20 17.60 -34.86 -41.40
C SER A 20 17.30 -34.68 -42.91
N VAL A 21 18.21 -34.27 -43.81
CA VAL A 21 19.69 -34.16 -43.83
C VAL A 21 20.16 -32.83 -44.47
N TYR A 22 21.36 -32.39 -44.10
CA TYR A 22 22.11 -31.24 -44.64
C TYR A 22 22.44 -31.29 -46.15
N THR A 23 22.48 -30.12 -46.83
CA THR A 23 23.73 -29.59 -47.46
C THR A 23 23.60 -28.13 -47.96
N GLN A 24 24.13 -27.20 -47.16
CA GLN A 24 24.96 -26.02 -47.51
C GLN A 24 24.69 -25.16 -48.78
N SER A 25 24.22 -23.92 -48.58
CA SER A 25 24.99 -22.66 -48.79
C SER A 25 24.10 -21.40 -48.68
N THR A 26 23.68 -20.98 -47.48
CA THR A 26 24.29 -19.84 -46.74
C THR A 26 24.67 -18.58 -47.56
N ALA A 27 23.76 -17.60 -47.66
CA ALA A 27 24.09 -16.16 -47.56
C ALA A 27 22.84 -15.26 -47.38
N THR A 28 22.47 -15.02 -46.11
CA THR A 28 21.82 -13.79 -45.62
C THR A 28 20.62 -13.19 -46.37
N CYS A 29 19.42 -13.71 -46.10
CA CYS A 29 18.28 -12.80 -45.93
C CYS A 29 18.37 -12.23 -44.52
N ARG A 30 18.54 -10.91 -44.37
CA ARG A 30 18.77 -10.31 -43.04
C ARG A 30 17.51 -10.41 -42.19
N THR A 31 17.57 -11.23 -41.14
CA THR A 31 16.83 -10.96 -39.92
C THR A 31 17.10 -9.52 -39.48
N ALA A 32 16.05 -8.80 -39.08
CA ALA A 32 16.22 -7.64 -38.23
C ALA A 32 16.66 -8.15 -36.85
N VAL A 33 17.96 -8.40 -36.70
CA VAL A 33 18.59 -8.65 -35.41
C VAL A 33 18.29 -7.43 -34.54
N TRP A 34 17.45 -7.60 -33.52
CA TRP A 34 17.45 -6.67 -32.39
C TRP A 34 18.80 -6.85 -31.71
N ASN A 35 19.73 -5.99 -32.14
CA ASN A 35 21.11 -6.02 -31.73
C ASN A 35 21.14 -5.49 -30.30
N SER A 36 21.27 -6.39 -29.31
CA SER A 36 21.51 -6.05 -27.91
C SER A 36 22.93 -5.51 -27.70
N THR A 37 23.32 -4.55 -28.52
CA THR A 37 24.50 -3.71 -28.31
C THR A 37 24.25 -2.83 -27.09
N PHE A 38 25.00 -3.11 -26.04
CA PHE A 38 25.15 -2.27 -24.86
C PHE A 38 25.33 -0.80 -25.29
N ARG A 39 24.45 0.11 -24.83
CA ARG A 39 24.62 1.55 -25.01
C ARG A 39 25.01 2.18 -23.67
N ILE A 40 26.22 2.72 -23.61
CA ILE A 40 26.64 3.63 -22.54
C ILE A 40 25.73 4.86 -22.62
N LEU A 41 24.84 5.09 -21.63
CA LEU A 41 23.88 6.19 -21.69
C LEU A 41 24.51 7.58 -21.48
N ALA A 42 25.65 7.67 -20.78
CA ALA A 42 26.41 8.92 -20.60
C ALA A 42 27.84 8.71 -20.06
N GLY A 43 28.85 9.14 -20.83
CA GLY A 43 30.19 9.47 -20.34
C GLY A 43 31.12 8.30 -20.00
N ILE A 44 32.43 8.57 -19.98
CA ILE A 44 33.50 7.65 -19.57
C ILE A 44 34.30 8.32 -18.44
N SER A 45 34.62 7.62 -17.36
CA SER A 45 35.44 8.20 -16.29
C SER A 45 36.91 8.33 -16.73
N GLY A 46 37.53 9.49 -16.46
CA GLY A 46 38.89 9.78 -16.90
C GLY A 46 39.57 10.86 -16.08
N ALA A 47 40.87 11.08 -16.33
CA ALA A 47 41.62 12.17 -15.72
C ALA A 47 41.22 13.54 -16.28
N ALA A 48 41.55 14.61 -15.53
CA ALA A 48 41.20 15.99 -15.82
C ALA A 48 41.47 16.39 -17.29
N TYR A 49 40.49 17.03 -17.93
CA TYR A 49 40.58 17.65 -19.26
C TYR A 49 41.08 16.77 -20.42
N SER A 50 40.82 15.45 -20.42
CA SER A 50 41.30 14.59 -21.51
C SER A 50 40.49 14.66 -22.84
N THR A 51 39.14 14.65 -22.83
CA THR A 51 38.32 14.89 -24.05
C THR A 51 36.95 15.54 -23.77
N SER A 52 36.14 15.78 -24.81
CA SER A 52 34.77 16.32 -24.70
C SER A 52 33.74 15.37 -24.06
N THR A 53 34.07 14.08 -23.89
CA THR A 53 33.13 13.01 -23.48
C THR A 53 33.44 12.39 -22.12
N THR A 54 34.56 12.76 -21.48
CA THR A 54 35.01 12.18 -20.21
C THR A 54 34.49 12.93 -19.00
N LEU A 55 33.98 12.24 -17.98
CA LEU A 55 33.60 12.83 -16.69
C LEU A 55 34.73 12.65 -15.67
N TYR A 56 35.03 13.70 -14.89
CA TYR A 56 36.03 13.71 -13.83
C TYR A 56 35.44 14.35 -12.57
N ASN A 57 35.31 13.55 -11.51
CA ASN A 57 34.57 13.88 -10.30
C ASN A 57 33.13 14.40 -10.60
N PRO A 58 32.27 13.59 -11.24
CA PRO A 58 30.87 13.97 -11.47
C PRO A 58 30.14 14.09 -10.13
N TYR A 59 29.48 15.23 -9.87
CA TYR A 59 28.96 15.57 -8.54
C TYR A 59 27.42 15.52 -8.46
N ARG A 60 26.71 15.95 -9.51
CA ARG A 60 25.24 15.87 -9.62
C ARG A 60 24.84 15.47 -11.04
N ALA A 61 23.78 14.68 -11.16
CA ALA A 61 23.14 14.36 -12.43
C ALA A 61 21.62 14.59 -12.34
N VAL A 62 21.01 15.07 -13.41
CA VAL A 62 19.56 15.37 -13.47
C VAL A 62 19.00 15.08 -14.88
N PHE A 63 17.84 14.42 -14.94
CA PHE A 63 17.10 14.23 -16.19
C PHE A 63 16.11 15.38 -16.42
N GLY A 64 16.09 15.92 -17.64
CA GLY A 64 15.05 16.83 -18.11
C GLY A 64 13.85 16.07 -18.75
N PRO A 65 12.69 16.73 -18.92
CA PRO A 65 11.43 16.10 -19.38
C PRO A 65 11.46 15.46 -20.78
N THR A 66 12.56 15.60 -21.52
CA THR A 66 12.72 15.20 -22.93
C THR A 66 13.75 14.07 -23.11
N ASN A 67 13.96 13.26 -22.06
CA ASN A 67 14.92 12.16 -22.03
C ASN A 67 16.37 12.62 -22.31
N ILE A 68 16.73 13.74 -21.67
CA ILE A 68 18.05 14.37 -21.72
C ILE A 68 18.64 14.33 -20.32
N LEU A 69 19.86 13.79 -20.19
CA LEU A 69 20.62 13.78 -18.95
C LEU A 69 21.62 14.94 -18.93
N TYR A 70 21.66 15.71 -17.85
CA TYR A 70 22.69 16.71 -17.59
C TYR A 70 23.54 16.26 -16.40
N VAL A 71 24.87 16.35 -16.52
CA VAL A 71 25.83 15.94 -15.47
C VAL A 71 26.80 17.07 -15.16
N ALA A 72 26.92 17.44 -13.89
CA ALA A 72 27.91 18.37 -13.37
C ALA A 72 29.25 17.67 -13.21
N ASP A 73 30.17 18.01 -14.11
CA ASP A 73 31.50 17.44 -14.26
C ASP A 73 32.48 18.34 -13.49
N GLN A 74 32.45 18.22 -12.16
CA GLN A 74 32.90 19.27 -11.24
C GLN A 74 34.37 19.62 -11.42
N ALA A 75 35.25 18.63 -11.51
CA ALA A 75 36.69 18.87 -11.62
C ALA A 75 37.14 19.26 -13.06
N ASN A 76 36.27 19.08 -14.06
CA ASN A 76 36.46 19.63 -15.41
C ASN A 76 35.74 20.98 -15.60
N ASN A 77 35.18 21.59 -14.54
CA ASN A 77 34.50 22.88 -14.57
C ASN A 77 33.42 23.00 -15.68
N ARG A 78 32.61 21.95 -15.89
CA ARG A 78 31.59 21.96 -16.97
C ARG A 78 30.32 21.21 -16.60
N VAL A 79 29.28 21.41 -17.41
CA VAL A 79 28.10 20.54 -17.46
C VAL A 79 28.06 19.87 -18.82
N GLN A 80 27.86 18.55 -18.84
CA GLN A 80 27.66 17.77 -20.06
C GLN A 80 26.18 17.40 -20.24
N LYS A 81 25.66 17.57 -21.46
CA LYS A 81 24.31 17.23 -21.90
C LYS A 81 24.35 15.99 -22.78
N PHE A 82 23.62 14.95 -22.41
CA PHE A 82 23.49 13.69 -23.14
C PHE A 82 22.04 13.57 -23.64
N VAL A 83 21.85 13.39 -24.95
CA VAL A 83 20.52 13.37 -25.59
C VAL A 83 20.25 11.98 -26.15
N GLY A 84 19.07 11.41 -25.85
CA GLY A 84 18.59 10.18 -26.50
C GLY A 84 19.47 8.95 -26.29
N GLY A 85 20.06 8.79 -25.09
CA GLY A 85 20.96 7.70 -24.75
C GLY A 85 22.28 7.68 -25.54
N SER A 86 22.74 8.85 -26.00
CA SER A 86 24.06 9.00 -26.62
C SER A 86 25.18 8.96 -25.58
N PRO A 87 26.23 8.13 -25.75
CA PRO A 87 27.38 8.12 -24.84
C PRO A 87 28.20 9.42 -24.90
N THR A 88 28.11 10.17 -26.00
CA THR A 88 28.87 11.39 -26.20
C THR A 88 28.14 12.59 -25.61
N GLY A 89 28.65 13.07 -24.48
CA GLY A 89 28.18 14.31 -23.87
C GLY A 89 28.57 15.51 -24.71
N ILE A 90 27.62 16.43 -24.89
CA ILE A 90 27.88 17.75 -25.46
C ILE A 90 28.08 18.69 -24.27
N THR A 91 29.27 19.30 -24.15
CA THR A 91 29.50 20.34 -23.14
C THR A 91 28.51 21.49 -23.39
N VAL A 92 27.74 21.87 -22.38
CA VAL A 92 26.70 22.90 -22.51
C VAL A 92 27.36 24.25 -22.84
N PRO A 93 27.07 24.84 -24.02
CA PRO A 93 27.84 25.96 -24.54
C PRO A 93 27.45 27.30 -23.90
N GLY A 94 28.38 28.27 -23.92
CA GLY A 94 28.17 29.62 -23.39
C GLY A 94 28.37 29.78 -21.89
N LEU A 95 28.79 28.72 -21.20
CA LEU A 95 28.98 28.71 -19.75
C LEU A 95 30.47 28.83 -19.38
N SER A 96 30.77 29.73 -18.44
CA SER A 96 32.07 29.83 -17.76
C SER A 96 31.89 29.39 -16.31
N LEU A 97 32.01 28.09 -16.06
CA LEU A 97 31.79 27.51 -14.74
C LEU A 97 33.10 27.31 -13.97
N ALA A 98 33.00 27.16 -12.66
CA ALA A 98 34.07 26.73 -11.79
C ALA A 98 33.47 25.88 -10.65
N ALA A 99 33.91 24.61 -10.59
CA ALA A 99 33.44 23.58 -9.66
C ALA A 99 31.90 23.45 -9.52
N PRO A 100 31.12 23.25 -10.61
CA PRO A 100 29.67 23.16 -10.53
C PRO A 100 29.21 22.01 -9.62
N SER A 101 28.37 22.30 -8.62
CA SER A 101 28.00 21.33 -7.57
C SER A 101 26.54 20.92 -7.50
N ASP A 102 25.62 21.60 -8.20
CA ASP A 102 24.22 21.19 -8.24
C ASP A 102 23.55 21.60 -9.55
N LEU A 103 22.55 20.83 -9.97
CA LEU A 103 21.81 21.01 -11.23
C LEU A 103 20.31 20.83 -11.00
N TYR A 104 19.52 21.70 -11.63
CA TYR A 104 18.07 21.59 -11.70
C TYR A 104 17.62 21.78 -13.16
N VAL A 105 16.59 21.05 -13.59
CA VAL A 105 15.96 21.24 -14.91
C VAL A 105 14.45 21.38 -14.71
N ASP A 106 13.87 22.45 -15.24
CA ASP A 106 12.44 22.71 -15.13
C ASP A 106 11.60 21.90 -16.14
N SER A 107 10.27 22.00 -16.04
CA SER A 107 9.33 21.37 -16.97
C SER A 107 9.43 21.89 -18.41
N ASN A 108 10.06 23.04 -18.64
CA ASN A 108 10.34 23.62 -19.95
C ASN A 108 11.75 23.27 -20.47
N ASN A 109 12.48 22.39 -19.78
CA ASN A 109 13.84 21.95 -20.12
C ASN A 109 14.91 23.07 -20.02
N VAL A 110 14.66 24.11 -19.21
CA VAL A 110 15.63 25.14 -18.82
C VAL A 110 16.53 24.57 -17.73
N LEU A 111 17.84 24.69 -17.93
CA LEU A 111 18.85 24.17 -17.01
C LEU A 111 19.32 25.28 -16.06
N PHE A 112 19.34 25.00 -14.77
CA PHE A 112 19.91 25.85 -13.73
C PHE A 112 21.13 25.17 -13.08
N ILE A 113 22.18 25.94 -12.82
CA ILE A 113 23.51 25.43 -12.48
C ILE A 113 24.09 26.20 -11.30
N LEU A 114 24.49 25.50 -10.24
CA LEU A 114 25.16 26.09 -9.08
C LEU A 114 26.65 26.15 -9.38
N ASP A 115 27.15 27.36 -9.61
CA ASP A 115 28.51 27.65 -10.04
C ASP A 115 29.35 28.06 -8.82
N THR A 116 29.76 27.04 -8.04
CA THR A 116 30.10 27.16 -6.62
C THR A 116 31.28 28.08 -6.33
N THR A 117 32.36 28.04 -7.12
CA THR A 117 33.51 28.94 -6.90
C THR A 117 33.41 30.27 -7.63
N ASN A 118 32.38 30.48 -8.47
CA ASN A 118 31.98 31.80 -8.99
C ASN A 118 30.82 32.43 -8.20
N TYR A 119 30.35 31.78 -7.14
CA TYR A 119 29.36 32.30 -6.19
C TYR A 119 28.04 32.74 -6.86
N ARG A 120 27.50 31.91 -7.76
CA ARG A 120 26.29 32.25 -8.53
C ARG A 120 25.44 31.06 -8.96
N VAL A 121 24.20 31.34 -9.33
CA VAL A 121 23.34 30.43 -10.10
C VAL A 121 23.20 30.97 -11.52
N LEU A 122 23.48 30.13 -12.51
CA LEU A 122 23.26 30.41 -13.92
C LEU A 122 21.99 29.70 -14.39
N ARG A 123 21.15 30.41 -15.14
CA ARG A 123 20.04 29.89 -15.94
C ARG A 123 20.49 29.80 -17.39
N TRP A 124 20.40 28.61 -17.96
CA TRP A 124 20.74 28.29 -19.35
C TRP A 124 19.47 27.86 -20.10
N ASN A 125 19.04 28.67 -21.06
CA ASN A 125 17.97 28.32 -21.98
C ASN A 125 18.52 28.34 -23.41
N ASN A 126 18.93 27.16 -23.90
CA ASN A 126 19.26 26.90 -25.30
C ASN A 126 20.14 28.00 -25.97
N SER A 127 21.25 28.35 -25.31
CA SER A 127 22.26 29.37 -25.65
C SER A 127 22.12 30.74 -24.97
N VAL A 128 20.98 31.08 -24.38
CA VAL A 128 20.87 32.27 -23.50
C VAL A 128 21.35 31.90 -22.10
N VAL A 129 22.30 32.66 -21.56
CA VAL A 129 22.85 32.48 -20.21
C VAL A 129 22.63 33.74 -19.39
N THR A 130 21.92 33.61 -18.27
CA THR A 130 21.69 34.71 -17.32
C THR A 130 22.11 34.30 -15.92
N THR A 131 22.83 35.16 -15.21
CA THR A 131 23.01 35.01 -13.76
C THR A 131 21.70 35.40 -13.09
N VAL A 132 21.11 34.48 -12.32
CA VAL A 132 19.77 34.63 -11.72
C VAL A 132 19.80 34.67 -10.19
N ALA A 133 20.92 34.23 -9.58
CA ALA A 133 21.23 34.45 -8.17
C ALA A 133 22.75 34.63 -7.99
N GLY A 134 23.14 35.37 -6.94
CA GLY A 134 24.56 35.64 -6.63
C GLY A 134 25.29 36.48 -7.70
N GLY A 135 26.56 36.18 -7.94
CA GLY A 135 27.38 36.80 -8.99
C GLY A 135 28.16 38.04 -8.58
N HIS A 136 28.08 38.47 -7.31
CA HIS A 136 28.80 39.62 -6.77
C HIS A 136 30.01 39.23 -5.88
N GLY A 137 30.58 38.03 -6.12
CA GLY A 137 31.66 37.46 -5.32
C GLY A 137 31.21 36.89 -3.97
N ALA A 138 32.16 36.30 -3.24
CA ALA A 138 31.92 35.75 -1.90
C ALA A 138 31.63 36.88 -0.89
N GLY A 139 30.56 36.71 -0.11
CA GLY A 139 30.21 37.65 0.95
C GLY A 139 28.82 37.40 1.53
N SER A 140 28.42 38.22 2.49
CA SER A 140 27.19 38.08 3.28
C SER A 140 26.04 38.98 2.84
N ALA A 141 26.25 39.86 1.85
CA ALA A 141 25.17 40.66 1.29
C ALA A 141 24.11 39.75 0.62
N ASN A 142 22.87 40.21 0.52
CA ASN A 142 21.77 39.41 -0.05
C ASN A 142 21.89 39.13 -1.57
N ASN A 143 22.82 39.78 -2.27
CA ASN A 143 23.21 39.51 -3.66
C ASN A 143 24.52 38.70 -3.77
N GLN A 144 25.03 38.20 -2.64
CA GLN A 144 26.24 37.39 -2.54
C GLN A 144 25.92 36.04 -1.89
N ILE A 145 26.70 35.02 -2.23
CA ILE A 145 26.72 33.72 -1.54
C ILE A 145 28.18 33.32 -1.34
N THR A 146 28.43 32.38 -0.44
CA THR A 146 29.76 31.81 -0.19
C THR A 146 29.82 30.39 -0.77
N THR A 147 30.47 29.44 -0.10
CA THR A 147 30.36 28.03 -0.47
C THR A 147 28.89 27.62 -0.39
N SER A 148 28.38 27.01 -1.47
CA SER A 148 27.02 26.51 -1.58
C SER A 148 27.05 25.11 -2.17
N TYR A 149 26.27 24.19 -1.59
CA TYR A 149 26.28 22.77 -1.98
C TYR A 149 24.97 22.30 -2.62
N SER A 150 23.88 23.04 -2.45
CA SER A 150 22.57 22.66 -2.96
C SER A 150 21.73 23.87 -3.40
N MET A 151 20.94 23.69 -4.44
CA MET A 151 19.85 24.57 -4.80
C MET A 151 18.53 23.82 -4.93
N PHE A 152 17.42 24.55 -4.85
CA PHE A 152 16.11 24.10 -5.27
C PHE A 152 15.39 25.20 -6.05
N ILE A 153 14.55 24.81 -7.01
CA ILE A 153 13.73 25.75 -7.78
C ILE A 153 12.26 25.29 -7.74
N ASP A 154 11.37 26.20 -7.34
CA ASP A 154 9.93 25.89 -7.23
C ASP A 154 9.17 26.02 -8.55
N SER A 155 7.90 25.63 -8.54
CA SER A 155 6.99 25.71 -9.70
C SER A 155 6.67 27.14 -10.16
N SER A 156 7.06 28.17 -9.37
CA SER A 156 6.97 29.59 -9.71
C SER A 156 8.31 30.18 -10.16
N SER A 157 9.33 29.33 -10.39
CA SER A 157 10.72 29.73 -10.73
C SER A 157 11.41 30.58 -9.65
N ASN A 158 11.08 30.36 -8.38
CA ASN A 158 11.84 30.88 -7.26
C ASN A 158 13.04 29.97 -6.97
N ILE A 159 14.22 30.57 -6.82
CA ILE A 159 15.51 29.90 -6.67
C ILE A 159 15.96 30.02 -5.21
N TYR A 160 16.12 28.88 -4.55
CA TYR A 160 16.56 28.75 -3.17
C TYR A 160 17.96 28.15 -3.15
N VAL A 161 18.91 28.81 -2.47
CA VAL A 161 20.31 28.34 -2.39
C VAL A 161 20.73 28.19 -0.95
N SER A 162 21.34 27.05 -0.60
CA SER A 162 21.99 26.88 0.70
C SER A 162 23.34 27.61 0.71
N ASP A 163 23.42 28.69 1.47
CA ASP A 163 24.63 29.51 1.62
C ASP A 163 25.39 29.01 2.86
N TYR A 164 26.06 27.86 2.67
CA TYR A 164 26.66 27.04 3.74
C TYR A 164 27.61 27.87 4.61
N GLY A 165 28.48 28.68 3.99
CA GLY A 165 29.45 29.51 4.70
C GLY A 165 28.88 30.76 5.39
N ASN A 166 27.66 31.19 5.05
CA ASN A 166 26.95 32.28 5.76
C ASN A 166 25.84 31.76 6.69
N HIS A 167 25.68 30.44 6.87
CA HIS A 167 24.68 29.83 7.75
C HIS A 167 23.23 30.28 7.46
N ARG A 168 22.85 30.37 6.17
CA ARG A 168 21.51 30.82 5.74
C ARG A 168 21.01 30.10 4.48
N VAL A 169 19.72 30.25 4.17
CA VAL A 169 19.15 29.99 2.84
C VAL A 169 18.60 31.28 2.27
N VAL A 170 18.95 31.57 1.01
CA VAL A 170 18.56 32.80 0.31
C VAL A 170 17.69 32.45 -0.90
N LEU A 171 16.66 33.26 -1.10
CA LEU A 171 15.67 33.20 -2.16
C LEU A 171 15.91 34.32 -3.18
N TRP A 172 15.87 33.99 -4.47
CA TRP A 172 15.72 34.91 -5.60
C TRP A 172 14.53 34.50 -6.48
N SER A 173 13.84 35.44 -7.10
CA SER A 173 12.77 35.15 -8.07
C SER A 173 13.28 35.34 -9.51
N ASP A 174 13.07 34.36 -10.40
CA ASP A 174 13.47 34.40 -11.84
C ASP A 174 12.65 35.41 -12.69
N GLY A 175 11.96 36.35 -12.03
CA GLY A 175 10.99 37.28 -12.63
C GLY A 175 11.53 38.69 -12.93
N ASN A 176 12.79 39.00 -12.65
CA ASN A 176 13.38 40.32 -12.89
C ASN A 176 14.53 40.29 -13.91
N PRO A 177 14.24 40.18 -15.22
CA PRO A 177 15.25 40.05 -16.27
C PRO A 177 16.02 41.34 -16.60
N ASN A 178 15.80 42.46 -15.90
CA ASN A 178 16.30 43.78 -16.31
C ASN A 178 16.78 44.73 -15.18
N THR A 179 17.21 44.22 -14.02
CA THR A 179 18.03 45.04 -13.09
C THR A 179 19.23 44.28 -12.57
N SER A 180 20.40 44.91 -12.64
CA SER A 180 21.72 44.44 -12.16
C SER A 180 21.86 44.42 -10.62
N ALA A 181 20.79 44.01 -9.93
CA ALA A 181 20.71 43.83 -8.48
C ALA A 181 19.53 42.90 -8.14
N ALA A 182 19.68 41.60 -8.43
CA ALA A 182 18.81 40.59 -7.84
C ALA A 182 19.17 40.46 -6.35
N ILE A 183 18.66 41.38 -5.53
CA ILE A 183 18.81 41.34 -4.08
C ILE A 183 17.94 40.19 -3.59
N GLY A 184 18.58 39.12 -3.14
CA GLY A 184 17.89 37.97 -2.58
C GLY A 184 17.23 38.32 -1.25
N ILE A 185 16.41 37.39 -0.76
CA ILE A 185 15.78 37.48 0.55
C ILE A 185 16.30 36.30 1.36
N THR A 186 16.93 36.57 2.51
CA THR A 186 17.24 35.49 3.46
C THR A 186 15.91 34.95 4.00
N VAL A 187 15.58 33.71 3.66
CA VAL A 187 14.30 33.06 4.00
C VAL A 187 14.44 32.04 5.13
N ALA A 188 15.66 31.66 5.49
CA ALA A 188 15.96 30.87 6.68
C ALA A 188 17.37 31.16 7.19
N GLY A 189 17.56 31.08 8.51
CA GLY A 189 18.81 31.45 9.18
C GLY A 189 19.08 32.96 9.18
N GLN A 190 20.29 33.34 9.59
CA GLN A 190 20.75 34.73 9.62
C GLN A 190 22.17 34.81 9.05
N SER A 191 22.42 35.78 8.17
CA SER A 191 23.68 35.83 7.44
C SER A 191 24.89 36.05 8.35
N GLY A 192 25.83 35.11 8.32
CA GLY A 192 27.05 35.14 9.13
C GLY A 192 26.82 34.85 10.62
N VAL A 193 25.63 34.38 11.01
CA VAL A 193 25.30 34.05 12.41
C VAL A 193 24.94 32.57 12.51
N SER A 194 25.91 31.76 12.93
CA SER A 194 25.69 30.36 13.25
C SER A 194 24.98 30.19 14.59
N GLY A 195 24.10 29.19 14.70
CA GLY A 195 23.55 28.79 15.99
C GLY A 195 22.45 27.73 15.92
N SER A 196 22.10 27.20 17.09
CA SER A 196 21.13 26.12 17.27
C SER A 196 19.71 26.58 17.61
N ALA A 197 19.46 27.90 17.69
CA ALA A 197 18.11 28.44 17.84
C ALA A 197 17.22 28.07 16.63
N SER A 198 15.90 28.08 16.80
CA SER A 198 14.95 27.74 15.73
C SER A 198 14.94 28.73 14.55
N TYR A 199 15.45 29.94 14.75
CA TYR A 199 15.60 30.96 13.70
C TYR A 199 17.02 31.06 13.12
N LEU A 200 17.94 30.21 13.59
CA LEU A 200 19.33 30.12 13.12
C LEU A 200 19.58 28.78 12.43
N LEU A 201 20.60 28.76 11.59
CA LEU A 201 21.17 27.56 10.97
C LEU A 201 22.65 27.50 11.33
N ASN A 202 23.29 26.38 11.04
CA ASN A 202 24.73 26.19 11.10
C ASN A 202 25.15 25.28 9.95
N TYR A 203 25.83 25.83 8.94
CA TYR A 203 26.33 25.06 7.80
C TYR A 203 25.24 24.27 7.05
N PRO A 204 24.15 24.94 6.55
CA PRO A 204 23.08 24.26 5.84
C PRO A 204 23.62 23.61 4.55
N SER A 205 23.58 22.28 4.46
CA SER A 205 24.24 21.51 3.38
C SER A 205 23.30 21.19 2.21
N SER A 206 22.02 20.94 2.48
CA SER A 206 21.03 20.56 1.48
C SER A 206 19.69 21.27 1.68
N VAL A 207 19.00 21.56 0.57
CA VAL A 207 17.73 22.28 0.56
C VAL A 207 16.75 21.63 -0.42
N ILE A 208 15.55 21.28 0.05
CA ILE A 208 14.47 20.70 -0.78
C ILE A 208 13.11 21.29 -0.38
N TYR A 209 12.08 21.01 -1.19
CA TYR A 209 10.69 21.35 -0.90
C TYR A 209 9.78 20.12 -0.98
N ASP A 210 8.68 20.15 -0.24
CA ASP A 210 7.57 19.21 -0.43
C ASP A 210 6.50 19.72 -1.42
N GLN A 211 5.55 18.86 -1.75
CA GLN A 211 4.40 19.17 -2.62
C GLN A 211 3.44 20.25 -2.07
N TYR A 212 3.68 20.75 -0.85
CA TYR A 212 2.87 21.78 -0.17
C TYR A 212 3.58 23.14 -0.10
N ASN A 213 4.74 23.28 -0.76
CA ASN A 213 5.63 24.44 -0.69
C ASN A 213 6.14 24.74 0.72
N TYR A 214 6.49 23.72 1.52
CA TYR A 214 7.33 23.89 2.71
C TYR A 214 8.80 23.60 2.41
N LEU A 215 9.68 24.45 2.93
CA LEU A 215 11.14 24.41 2.73
C LEU A 215 11.79 23.50 3.77
N TYR A 216 12.52 22.46 3.36
CA TYR A 216 13.27 21.56 4.25
C TYR A 216 14.76 21.79 4.07
N ILE A 217 15.45 22.03 5.19
CA ILE A 217 16.87 22.41 5.23
C ILE A 217 17.60 21.41 6.10
N LEU A 218 18.61 20.74 5.53
CA LEU A 218 19.55 19.93 6.29
C LEU A 218 20.57 20.86 6.94
N ASP A 219 20.45 21.02 8.25
CA ASP A 219 21.21 21.92 9.11
C ASP A 219 22.37 21.11 9.74
N ASP A 220 23.34 20.75 8.89
CA ASP A 220 24.40 19.75 9.14
C ASP A 220 25.22 20.07 10.40
N GLY A 221 25.59 21.34 10.60
CA GLY A 221 26.30 21.78 11.80
C GLY A 221 25.46 21.82 13.09
N ASN A 222 24.19 21.43 13.04
CA ASN A 222 23.26 21.33 14.17
C ASN A 222 22.59 19.94 14.28
N ASP A 223 23.05 18.93 13.53
CA ASP A 223 22.53 17.55 13.61
C ASP A 223 21.01 17.43 13.38
N ARG A 224 20.44 18.29 12.52
CA ARG A 224 18.98 18.38 12.35
C ARG A 224 18.51 18.74 10.95
N ILE A 225 17.23 18.53 10.71
CA ILE A 225 16.50 19.01 9.53
C ILE A 225 15.41 19.96 10.02
N GLN A 226 15.37 21.17 9.47
CA GLN A 226 14.33 22.16 9.78
C GLN A 226 13.37 22.33 8.61
N ARG A 227 12.06 22.36 8.91
CA ARG A 227 11.01 22.78 7.99
C ARG A 227 10.64 24.23 8.24
N TRP A 228 10.75 25.06 7.21
CA TRP A 228 10.41 26.47 7.20
C TRP A 228 9.16 26.71 6.34
N VAL A 229 8.21 27.48 6.87
CA VAL A 229 7.06 27.96 6.10
C VAL A 229 7.49 29.22 5.35
N PRO A 230 7.12 29.42 4.07
CA PRO A 230 7.45 30.65 3.35
C PRO A 230 7.00 31.90 4.13
N GLY A 231 7.95 32.80 4.43
CA GLY A 231 7.71 34.01 5.22
C GLY A 231 7.74 33.83 6.76
N ALA A 232 8.03 32.64 7.28
CA ALA A 232 8.21 32.44 8.72
C ALA A 232 9.54 33.03 9.22
N THR A 233 9.53 33.52 10.46
CA THR A 233 10.74 34.05 11.14
C THR A 233 11.55 32.97 11.86
N TYR A 234 11.07 31.73 11.89
CA TYR A 234 11.73 30.57 12.49
C TYR A 234 11.36 29.28 11.76
N GLY A 235 12.25 28.30 11.80
CA GLY A 235 12.03 26.94 11.36
C GLY A 235 11.56 26.03 12.49
N ILE A 236 10.95 24.92 12.10
CA ILE A 236 10.53 23.85 12.99
C ILE A 236 11.48 22.67 12.73
N THR A 237 12.30 22.28 13.71
CA THR A 237 13.06 21.02 13.63
C THR A 237 12.07 19.87 13.40
N VAL A 238 12.16 19.20 12.25
CA VAL A 238 11.28 18.08 11.90
C VAL A 238 11.93 16.72 12.14
N ALA A 239 13.26 16.64 12.06
CA ALA A 239 14.05 15.46 12.35
C ALA A 239 15.40 15.89 12.96
N ALA A 240 15.97 15.07 13.85
CA ALA A 240 17.29 15.28 14.43
C ALA A 240 17.90 13.95 14.89
N THR A 241 19.21 13.80 14.70
CA THR A 241 20.04 12.70 15.21
C THR A 241 21.52 13.06 14.98
N THR A 242 22.46 12.44 15.69
CA THR A 242 23.90 12.65 15.44
C THR A 242 24.23 12.34 13.99
N MET A 243 24.66 13.31 13.20
CA MET A 243 25.00 13.17 11.79
C MET A 243 26.43 13.66 11.59
N SER A 244 27.06 13.34 10.46
CA SER A 244 28.38 13.87 10.17
C SER A 244 28.63 13.95 8.66
N ASN A 245 28.90 15.16 8.18
CA ASN A 245 29.19 15.44 6.76
C ASN A 245 28.04 14.93 5.85
N SER A 246 26.80 15.23 6.22
CA SER A 246 25.60 14.78 5.51
C SER A 246 25.30 15.70 4.33
N ARG A 247 25.27 15.14 3.12
CA ARG A 247 25.23 15.91 1.85
C ARG A 247 23.98 15.71 0.99
N GLY A 248 23.20 14.66 1.25
CA GLY A 248 22.00 14.33 0.50
C GLY A 248 20.76 14.35 1.40
N LEU A 249 19.75 15.10 0.97
CA LEU A 249 18.41 15.15 1.55
C LEU A 249 17.41 14.89 0.43
N THR A 250 16.51 13.91 0.59
CA THR A 250 15.42 13.65 -0.37
C THR A 250 14.19 13.09 0.35
N PHE A 251 13.05 13.14 -0.32
CA PHE A 251 11.91 12.31 0.05
C PHE A 251 11.97 10.95 -0.66
N ASP A 252 11.41 9.92 -0.04
CA ASP A 252 11.03 8.67 -0.71
C ASP A 252 9.59 8.76 -1.28
N PRO A 253 9.09 7.75 -2.02
CA PRO A 253 7.73 7.75 -2.57
C PRO A 253 6.60 7.80 -1.53
N TYR A 254 6.90 7.62 -0.24
CA TYR A 254 5.95 7.69 0.88
C TYR A 254 6.06 9.02 1.66
N GLY A 255 6.96 9.92 1.28
CA GLY A 255 7.21 11.21 1.94
C GLY A 255 8.20 11.12 3.12
N ASN A 256 8.81 9.97 3.38
CA ASN A 256 9.85 9.83 4.40
C ASN A 256 11.08 10.65 4.02
N ILE A 257 11.76 11.28 4.99
CA ILE A 257 13.00 12.03 4.72
C ILE A 257 14.18 11.05 4.80
N VAL A 258 14.91 10.90 3.70
CA VAL A 258 16.10 10.06 3.61
C VAL A 258 17.36 10.94 3.61
N VAL A 259 18.31 10.59 4.47
CA VAL A 259 19.61 11.28 4.65
C VAL A 259 20.76 10.30 4.45
N ALA A 260 21.76 10.75 3.68
CA ALA A 260 23.04 10.05 3.54
C ALA A 260 24.05 10.55 4.60
N ASP A 261 24.19 9.81 5.70
CA ASP A 261 25.09 10.12 6.82
C ASP A 261 26.49 9.52 6.57
N SER A 262 27.29 10.24 5.79
CA SER A 262 28.57 9.75 5.27
C SER A 262 29.64 9.53 6.34
N GLY A 263 29.58 10.22 7.48
CA GLY A 263 30.56 10.08 8.56
C GLY A 263 30.36 8.86 9.48
N TYR A 264 29.16 8.26 9.50
CA TYR A 264 28.83 7.10 10.36
C TYR A 264 28.53 5.81 9.59
N HIS A 265 28.82 5.76 8.29
CA HIS A 265 28.65 4.57 7.42
C HIS A 265 27.23 3.97 7.44
N ARG A 266 26.20 4.82 7.40
CA ARG A 266 24.81 4.41 7.49
C ARG A 266 23.88 5.26 6.62
N ILE A 267 22.74 4.68 6.27
CA ILE A 267 21.61 5.41 5.68
C ILE A 267 20.57 5.64 6.77
N ILE A 268 20.08 6.87 6.88
CA ILE A 268 19.06 7.24 7.87
C ILE A 268 17.78 7.56 7.11
N SER A 269 16.74 6.76 7.34
CA SER A 269 15.38 7.12 6.97
C SER A 269 14.66 7.61 8.22
N PHE A 270 14.24 8.87 8.17
CA PHE A 270 13.24 9.40 9.09
C PHE A 270 11.87 9.09 8.47
N ALA A 271 11.08 8.26 9.17
CA ALA A 271 9.71 8.00 8.74
C ALA A 271 8.85 9.27 8.88
N MET A 272 8.07 9.59 7.84
CA MET A 272 7.07 10.64 7.85
C MET A 272 5.91 10.21 8.74
N SER A 273 6.05 10.48 10.04
CA SER A 273 4.90 10.69 10.90
C SER A 273 4.23 12.02 10.52
N CYS A 274 3.53 12.00 9.38
CA CYS A 274 2.15 12.45 9.43
C CYS A 274 1.49 11.83 10.66
N ALA A 275 0.53 12.52 11.25
CA ALA A 275 -0.49 11.82 12.03
C ALA A 275 -1.36 11.01 11.05
N GLN A 276 -0.78 9.97 10.44
CA GLN A 276 -1.41 8.67 10.42
C GLN A 276 -1.78 8.40 11.87
N VAL A 277 -2.99 8.83 12.25
CA VAL A 277 -3.71 8.15 13.31
C VAL A 277 -3.91 6.75 12.74
N THR A 278 -2.93 5.88 13.00
CA THR A 278 -3.18 4.45 12.99
C THR A 278 -4.33 4.29 13.96
N ILE A 279 -5.54 4.02 13.47
CA ILE A 279 -6.70 3.69 14.32
C ILE A 279 -6.48 2.24 14.79
N SER A 280 -5.38 2.06 15.52
CA SER A 280 -4.95 0.87 16.21
C SER A 280 -4.85 1.29 17.66
N MET A 281 -5.79 0.77 18.48
CA MET A 281 -6.10 1.19 19.86
C MET A 281 -7.01 2.42 20.02
N CYS A 282 -8.25 2.31 19.52
CA CYS A 282 -9.38 3.02 20.12
C CYS A 282 -10.70 2.22 20.06
N GLN A 283 -10.70 0.99 20.61
CA GLN A 283 -11.90 0.13 20.66
C GLN A 283 -13.06 0.72 21.48
N THR A 284 -12.81 1.74 22.31
CA THR A 284 -13.81 2.52 23.06
C THR A 284 -13.65 4.02 22.79
N ALA A 285 -13.66 4.40 21.50
CA ALA A 285 -13.67 5.81 21.10
C ALA A 285 -14.93 6.53 21.61
N ALA A 286 -14.75 7.45 22.55
CA ALA A 286 -15.76 8.44 22.88
C ALA A 286 -15.60 9.65 21.96
N TRP A 287 -16.67 10.43 21.81
CA TRP A 287 -16.62 11.69 21.08
C TRP A 287 -16.74 12.84 22.06
N ASN A 288 -15.93 13.89 21.86
CA ASN A 288 -16.12 15.11 22.61
C ASN A 288 -17.50 15.67 22.25
N GLN A 289 -18.35 15.91 23.24
CA GLN A 289 -19.66 16.53 23.01
C GLN A 289 -19.54 18.06 22.83
N SER A 290 -18.36 18.62 23.11
CA SER A 290 -17.96 19.96 22.68
C SER A 290 -17.39 19.93 21.26
N PHE A 291 -17.80 20.90 20.43
CA PHE A 291 -17.33 21.07 19.06
C PHE A 291 -16.47 22.32 18.90
N THR A 292 -15.70 22.34 17.82
CA THR A 292 -15.10 23.55 17.25
C THR A 292 -15.91 24.03 16.05
N VAL A 293 -16.00 25.34 15.83
CA VAL A 293 -16.62 25.90 14.63
C VAL A 293 -15.55 26.07 13.57
N LEU A 294 -15.70 25.41 12.42
CA LEU A 294 -14.77 25.50 11.29
C LEU A 294 -15.09 26.68 10.37
N ALA A 295 -16.38 27.00 10.20
CA ALA A 295 -16.86 28.07 9.33
C ALA A 295 -18.25 28.57 9.78
N GLY A 296 -18.58 29.82 9.44
CA GLY A 296 -19.86 30.46 9.80
C GLY A 296 -19.99 30.80 11.30
N SER A 297 -21.18 31.22 11.72
CA SER A 297 -21.43 31.59 13.12
C SER A 297 -22.92 31.56 13.48
N SER A 298 -23.24 31.05 14.68
CA SER A 298 -24.61 30.98 15.19
C SER A 298 -25.32 32.33 15.21
N GLY A 299 -26.55 32.37 14.69
CA GLY A 299 -27.42 33.56 14.69
C GLY A 299 -27.14 34.58 13.58
N ASN A 300 -25.95 34.58 12.98
CA ASN A 300 -25.56 35.56 11.95
C ASN A 300 -25.48 34.89 10.56
N ARG A 301 -26.58 34.93 9.81
CA ARG A 301 -26.56 34.68 8.36
C ARG A 301 -26.12 35.93 7.60
N GLY A 302 -25.53 35.77 6.42
CA GLY A 302 -25.21 36.90 5.55
C GLY A 302 -24.51 36.52 4.25
N THR A 303 -24.33 37.51 3.38
CA THR A 303 -23.72 37.36 2.04
C THR A 303 -22.22 37.62 2.02
N SER A 304 -21.62 38.14 3.11
CA SER A 304 -20.17 38.24 3.27
C SER A 304 -19.51 36.86 3.14
N PRO A 305 -18.28 36.74 2.61
CA PRO A 305 -17.67 35.42 2.34
C PRO A 305 -17.53 34.48 3.56
N THR A 306 -17.43 35.03 4.77
CA THR A 306 -17.29 34.26 6.02
C THR A 306 -18.61 33.87 6.69
N LEU A 307 -19.73 34.44 6.24
CA LEU A 307 -21.07 34.12 6.74
C LEU A 307 -21.74 33.12 5.78
N LEU A 308 -22.54 32.22 6.34
CA LEU A 308 -23.26 31.18 5.61
C LEU A 308 -24.77 31.40 5.78
N TYR A 309 -25.59 30.79 4.92
CA TYR A 309 -27.05 30.78 5.04
C TYR A 309 -27.63 29.41 4.66
N ASN A 310 -27.88 28.60 5.69
CA ASN A 310 -28.18 27.16 5.63
C ASN A 310 -27.18 26.40 4.75
N PRO A 311 -25.92 26.19 5.20
CA PRO A 311 -25.01 25.30 4.49
C PRO A 311 -25.56 23.87 4.51
N TYR A 312 -25.74 23.24 3.34
CA TYR A 312 -26.30 21.88 3.27
C TYR A 312 -25.21 20.81 3.33
N SER A 313 -24.14 20.99 2.57
CA SER A 313 -23.04 20.05 2.43
C SER A 313 -21.69 20.76 2.59
N SER A 314 -20.71 20.01 3.08
CA SER A 314 -19.31 20.42 3.15
C SER A 314 -18.42 19.29 2.66
N PHE A 315 -17.28 19.65 2.06
CA PHE A 315 -16.22 18.73 1.69
C PHE A 315 -14.89 19.23 2.27
N ILE A 316 -14.02 18.33 2.71
CA ILE A 316 -12.67 18.63 3.16
C ILE A 316 -11.70 17.87 2.26
N ASP A 317 -10.79 18.59 1.62
CA ASP A 317 -9.78 17.98 0.74
C ASP A 317 -8.62 17.34 1.53
N ILE A 318 -7.74 16.61 0.82
CA ILE A 318 -6.54 15.99 1.41
C ILE A 318 -5.53 16.99 2.01
N TYR A 319 -5.73 18.29 1.77
CA TYR A 319 -4.92 19.39 2.29
C TYR A 319 -5.56 20.03 3.55
N GLY A 320 -6.76 19.57 3.94
CA GLY A 320 -7.54 20.09 5.06
C GLY A 320 -8.25 21.42 4.77
N ASN A 321 -8.42 21.82 3.50
CA ASN A 321 -9.24 22.97 3.14
C ASN A 321 -10.72 22.58 3.14
N LEU A 322 -11.57 23.48 3.59
CA LEU A 322 -13.01 23.27 3.73
C LEU A 322 -13.77 24.00 2.62
N TYR A 323 -14.56 23.23 1.88
CA TYR A 323 -15.47 23.68 0.82
C TYR A 323 -16.90 23.55 1.34
N VAL A 324 -17.73 24.59 1.19
CA VAL A 324 -19.08 24.64 1.75
C VAL A 324 -20.09 25.02 0.69
N ALA A 325 -21.12 24.20 0.52
CA ALA A 325 -22.29 24.49 -0.30
C ALA A 325 -23.24 25.42 0.48
N ASP A 326 -23.10 26.73 0.23
CA ASP A 326 -23.80 27.80 0.94
C ASP A 326 -25.16 28.06 0.27
N PHE A 327 -26.10 27.14 0.53
CA PHE A 327 -27.32 26.89 -0.23
C PHE A 327 -28.10 28.17 -0.62
N TYR A 328 -28.65 28.90 0.35
CA TYR A 328 -29.48 30.09 0.06
C TYR A 328 -28.68 31.34 -0.34
N ASN A 329 -27.35 31.30 -0.25
CA ASN A 329 -26.48 32.31 -0.85
C ASN A 329 -26.05 31.91 -2.28
N HIS A 330 -26.51 30.77 -2.80
CA HIS A 330 -26.30 30.30 -4.17
C HIS A 330 -24.83 30.21 -4.61
N ARG A 331 -23.95 29.74 -3.72
CA ARG A 331 -22.49 29.75 -3.94
C ARG A 331 -21.74 28.63 -3.24
N ILE A 332 -20.48 28.42 -3.64
CA ILE A 332 -19.51 27.59 -2.93
C ILE A 332 -18.48 28.49 -2.25
N GLN A 333 -18.35 28.33 -0.93
CA GLN A 333 -17.35 29.00 -0.11
C GLN A 333 -16.14 28.10 0.14
N TYR A 334 -14.94 28.66 0.00
CA TYR A 334 -13.67 27.99 0.29
C TYR A 334 -12.96 28.66 1.47
N PHE A 335 -12.67 27.85 2.48
CA PHE A 335 -11.86 28.19 3.65
C PHE A 335 -10.55 27.41 3.52
N ARG A 336 -9.43 28.12 3.39
CA ARG A 336 -8.10 27.50 3.48
C ARG A 336 -7.93 26.86 4.86
N SER A 337 -7.24 25.72 4.94
CA SER A 337 -7.00 25.00 6.20
C SER A 337 -6.55 25.94 7.34
N GLY A 338 -7.34 25.99 8.42
CA GLY A 338 -7.10 26.84 9.59
C GLY A 338 -7.32 28.36 9.40
N SER A 339 -7.85 28.80 8.27
CA SER A 339 -8.27 30.19 8.03
C SER A 339 -9.67 30.46 8.58
N THR A 340 -9.87 31.62 9.21
CA THR A 340 -11.20 32.15 9.55
C THR A 340 -11.82 32.98 8.42
N THR A 341 -11.05 33.28 7.36
CA THR A 341 -11.53 33.96 6.15
C THR A 341 -11.78 32.96 5.03
N ALA A 342 -12.77 33.28 4.19
CA ALA A 342 -13.13 32.52 3.00
C ALA A 342 -13.22 33.39 1.75
N ILE A 343 -13.17 32.73 0.60
CA ILE A 343 -13.47 33.30 -0.72
C ILE A 343 -14.60 32.50 -1.38
N THR A 344 -15.40 33.18 -2.20
CA THR A 344 -16.35 32.52 -3.09
C THR A 344 -15.61 31.99 -4.31
N ILE A 345 -15.77 30.71 -4.64
CA ILE A 345 -15.05 30.05 -5.75
C ILE A 345 -15.97 29.48 -6.84
N ALA A 346 -17.28 29.43 -6.61
CA ALA A 346 -18.29 29.16 -7.62
C ALA A 346 -19.64 29.81 -7.22
N GLY A 347 -20.45 30.21 -8.19
CA GLY A 347 -21.70 30.95 -7.97
C GLY A 347 -21.51 32.44 -7.68
N THR A 348 -22.59 33.12 -7.26
CA THR A 348 -22.59 34.58 -6.98
C THR A 348 -23.16 34.88 -5.59
N THR A 349 -22.90 36.07 -5.04
CA THR A 349 -23.13 36.35 -3.61
C THR A 349 -24.57 36.67 -3.20
N SER A 350 -25.55 36.61 -4.11
CA SER A 350 -26.95 36.99 -3.77
C SER A 350 -28.05 36.62 -4.78
N THR A 351 -27.73 36.18 -6.00
CA THR A 351 -28.76 35.84 -7.00
C THR A 351 -28.46 34.50 -7.66
N GLY A 352 -29.38 33.56 -7.48
CA GLY A 352 -29.38 32.30 -8.19
C GLY A 352 -29.77 32.50 -9.65
N GLY A 353 -29.31 31.63 -10.54
CA GLY A 353 -29.66 31.72 -11.96
C GLY A 353 -29.39 30.44 -12.74
N PRO A 354 -29.99 30.29 -13.94
CA PRO A 354 -29.93 29.06 -14.74
C PRO A 354 -28.68 28.97 -15.63
N THR A 355 -27.88 30.03 -15.75
CA THR A 355 -26.67 30.02 -16.59
C THR A 355 -25.57 29.16 -15.96
N TYR A 356 -24.62 28.64 -16.75
CA TYR A 356 -23.52 27.80 -16.21
C TYR A 356 -22.50 28.57 -15.36
N SER A 357 -22.50 29.90 -15.40
CA SER A 357 -21.71 30.77 -14.52
C SER A 357 -22.43 31.10 -13.21
N GLN A 358 -23.65 30.63 -13.02
CA GLN A 358 -24.45 30.80 -11.81
C GLN A 358 -24.77 29.43 -11.19
N LEU A 359 -24.94 29.43 -9.88
CA LEU A 359 -25.54 28.33 -9.13
C LEU A 359 -26.90 28.80 -8.62
N ASN A 360 -27.77 27.87 -8.23
CA ASN A 360 -29.09 28.11 -7.68
C ASN A 360 -29.39 27.03 -6.64
N ASN A 361 -29.12 27.37 -5.38
CA ASN A 361 -29.24 26.47 -4.23
C ASN A 361 -28.37 25.21 -4.34
N PRO A 362 -27.03 25.35 -4.40
CA PRO A 362 -26.14 24.19 -4.44
C PRO A 362 -26.29 23.36 -3.15
N SER A 363 -26.65 22.08 -3.28
CA SER A 363 -26.98 21.21 -2.14
C SER A 363 -25.85 20.28 -1.73
N SER A 364 -25.01 19.85 -2.68
CA SER A 364 -23.92 18.90 -2.48
C SER A 364 -22.68 19.31 -3.27
N ILE A 365 -21.51 19.00 -2.72
CA ILE A 365 -20.21 19.27 -3.34
C ILE A 365 -19.24 18.10 -3.11
N TYR A 366 -18.48 17.75 -4.15
CA TYR A 366 -17.31 16.87 -4.10
C TYR A 366 -16.13 17.58 -4.78
N VAL A 367 -14.91 17.33 -4.31
CA VAL A 367 -13.68 17.90 -4.89
C VAL A 367 -12.66 16.78 -5.09
N ASP A 368 -12.15 16.63 -6.32
CA ASP A 368 -11.17 15.59 -6.63
C ASP A 368 -9.74 15.96 -6.22
N SER A 369 -8.79 15.03 -6.39
CA SER A 369 -7.36 15.23 -6.09
C SER A 369 -6.71 16.35 -6.91
N ASN A 370 -7.28 16.70 -8.07
CA ASN A 370 -6.85 17.79 -8.94
C ASN A 370 -7.55 19.13 -8.60
N ARG A 371 -8.30 19.19 -7.49
CA ARG A 371 -9.12 20.33 -7.02
C ARG A 371 -10.28 20.71 -7.93
N LYS A 372 -10.68 19.81 -8.82
CA LYS A 372 -11.83 19.98 -9.70
C LYS A 372 -13.10 19.73 -8.89
N MET A 373 -14.05 20.66 -8.95
CA MET A 373 -15.27 20.62 -8.17
C MET A 373 -16.41 20.00 -8.95
N TYR A 374 -17.25 19.26 -8.25
CA TYR A 374 -18.49 18.69 -8.74
C TYR A 374 -19.58 19.22 -7.82
N ILE A 375 -20.56 19.95 -8.38
CA ILE A 375 -21.53 20.75 -7.62
C ILE A 375 -22.94 20.37 -8.07
N LEU A 376 -23.77 19.90 -7.13
CA LEU A 376 -25.18 19.60 -7.37
C LEU A 376 -25.98 20.89 -7.23
N ASP A 377 -26.34 21.47 -8.38
CA ASP A 377 -27.02 22.74 -8.55
C ASP A 377 -28.55 22.51 -8.45
N ALA A 378 -29.03 22.32 -7.21
CA ALA A 378 -30.24 21.58 -6.92
C ALA A 378 -31.52 22.19 -7.51
N SER A 379 -31.70 23.51 -7.44
CA SER A 379 -32.87 24.19 -8.01
C SER A 379 -32.80 24.38 -9.52
N ASN A 380 -31.66 24.08 -10.14
CA ASN A 380 -31.51 23.94 -11.59
C ASN A 380 -31.50 22.46 -12.03
N CYS A 381 -31.64 21.51 -11.09
CA CYS A 381 -31.71 20.06 -11.32
C CYS A 381 -30.55 19.47 -12.14
N ARG A 382 -29.32 19.96 -11.93
CA ARG A 382 -28.14 19.53 -12.70
C ARG A 382 -26.89 19.36 -11.82
N VAL A 383 -25.91 18.62 -12.31
CA VAL A 383 -24.55 18.60 -11.73
C VAL A 383 -23.61 19.37 -12.65
N LEU A 384 -22.89 20.33 -12.08
CA LEU A 384 -21.86 21.12 -12.75
C LEU A 384 -20.46 20.71 -12.29
N GLN A 385 -19.58 20.54 -13.26
CA GLN A 385 -18.15 20.33 -13.10
C GLN A 385 -17.42 21.68 -13.24
N TRP A 386 -16.60 22.07 -12.28
CA TRP A 386 -15.96 23.40 -12.25
C TRP A 386 -14.45 23.28 -11.97
N THR A 387 -13.61 23.76 -12.88
CA THR A 387 -12.14 23.72 -12.72
C THR A 387 -11.66 24.98 -11.98
N PRO A 388 -10.65 24.92 -11.10
CA PRO A 388 -10.10 26.12 -10.47
C PRO A 388 -9.65 27.16 -11.51
N GLY A 389 -10.22 28.37 -11.43
CA GLY A 389 -9.97 29.47 -12.36
C GLY A 389 -10.99 29.64 -13.48
N ASP A 390 -11.88 28.66 -13.71
CA ASP A 390 -12.95 28.79 -14.70
C ASP A 390 -14.02 29.80 -14.26
N SER A 391 -14.54 30.58 -15.21
CA SER A 391 -15.65 31.52 -14.99
C SER A 391 -17.05 30.89 -15.07
N ARG A 392 -17.14 29.60 -15.39
CA ARG A 392 -18.39 28.82 -15.46
C ARG A 392 -18.13 27.34 -15.22
N GLY A 393 -19.15 26.62 -14.76
CA GLY A 393 -19.16 25.15 -14.76
C GLY A 393 -19.47 24.56 -16.15
N PHE A 394 -19.29 23.25 -16.25
CA PHE A 394 -19.69 22.42 -17.38
C PHE A 394 -20.73 21.39 -16.92
N PRO A 395 -21.88 21.24 -17.59
CA PRO A 395 -22.91 20.28 -17.20
C PRO A 395 -22.43 18.84 -17.44
N ILE A 396 -22.68 17.97 -16.44
CA ILE A 396 -22.31 16.55 -16.49
C ILE A 396 -23.45 15.59 -16.11
N ALA A 397 -24.56 16.09 -15.54
CA ALA A 397 -25.80 15.33 -15.33
C ALA A 397 -27.01 16.27 -15.23
N GLY A 398 -28.21 15.79 -15.61
CA GLY A 398 -29.51 16.45 -15.37
C GLY A 398 -29.87 17.69 -16.20
N ASP A 399 -29.03 18.10 -17.15
CA ASP A 399 -29.12 19.39 -17.86
C ASP A 399 -30.27 19.53 -18.88
N HIS A 400 -31.35 18.76 -18.70
CA HIS A 400 -32.58 18.78 -19.50
C HIS A 400 -33.78 19.33 -18.69
N GLY A 401 -33.51 20.08 -17.62
CA GLY A 401 -34.50 20.61 -16.69
C GLY A 401 -35.04 19.57 -15.70
N CYS A 402 -35.77 20.04 -14.69
CA CYS A 402 -36.32 19.19 -13.63
C CYS A 402 -37.39 18.24 -14.17
N GLY A 403 -37.32 16.95 -13.82
CA GLY A 403 -38.34 15.98 -14.21
C GLY A 403 -37.99 14.52 -13.90
N SER A 404 -38.86 13.60 -14.34
CA SER A 404 -38.81 12.17 -14.00
C SER A 404 -38.20 11.27 -15.08
N ALA A 405 -37.88 11.80 -16.27
CA ALA A 405 -37.13 11.05 -17.27
C ALA A 405 -35.72 10.67 -16.74
N LEU A 406 -35.08 9.65 -17.33
CA LEU A 406 -33.69 9.31 -17.00
C LEU A 406 -32.67 10.30 -17.56
N THR A 407 -33.08 11.17 -18.49
CA THR A 407 -32.30 12.32 -18.99
C THR A 407 -32.38 13.54 -18.06
N GLN A 408 -33.24 13.47 -17.04
CA GLN A 408 -33.56 14.54 -16.10
C GLN A 408 -33.28 14.08 -14.66
N ILE A 409 -33.21 15.06 -13.77
CA ILE A 409 -33.10 14.88 -12.33
C ILE A 409 -34.27 15.69 -11.73
N ASP A 410 -34.85 15.26 -10.62
CA ASP A 410 -35.76 16.10 -9.84
C ASP A 410 -35.27 16.28 -8.41
N THR A 411 -35.31 17.52 -7.93
CA THR A 411 -35.17 17.95 -6.52
C THR A 411 -34.17 17.09 -5.75
N SER A 412 -32.87 17.33 -5.90
CA SER A 412 -31.82 16.45 -5.38
C SER A 412 -30.91 17.13 -4.36
N TYR A 413 -30.67 16.45 -3.23
CA TYR A 413 -29.99 17.02 -2.06
C TYR A 413 -28.63 16.39 -1.71
N SER A 414 -28.29 15.25 -2.31
CA SER A 414 -27.00 14.58 -2.11
C SER A 414 -26.49 14.02 -3.45
N MET A 415 -25.19 14.13 -3.68
CA MET A 415 -24.48 13.30 -4.64
C MET A 415 -23.33 12.58 -3.94
N PHE A 416 -22.94 11.43 -4.48
CA PHE A 416 -21.70 10.76 -4.14
C PHE A 416 -20.90 10.52 -5.43
N ILE A 417 -19.58 10.66 -5.36
CA ILE A 417 -18.68 10.39 -6.49
C ILE A 417 -17.64 9.38 -6.04
N ASP A 418 -17.51 8.29 -6.80
CA ASP A 418 -16.56 7.23 -6.54
C ASP A 418 -15.18 7.50 -7.16
N ASN A 419 -14.21 6.62 -6.89
CA ASN A 419 -12.86 6.71 -7.44
C ASN A 419 -12.77 6.47 -8.96
N GLN A 420 -13.87 6.08 -9.61
CA GLN A 420 -14.00 5.90 -11.06
C GLN A 420 -14.69 7.12 -11.73
N TYR A 421 -15.03 8.16 -10.95
CA TYR A 421 -15.81 9.32 -11.37
C TYR A 421 -17.20 8.98 -11.91
N ASN A 422 -17.84 7.93 -11.38
CA ASN A 422 -19.28 7.76 -11.51
C ASN A 422 -20.01 8.61 -10.45
N ILE A 423 -21.15 9.18 -10.84
CA ILE A 423 -21.89 10.17 -10.06
C ILE A 423 -23.23 9.55 -9.67
N TYR A 424 -23.37 9.28 -8.38
CA TYR A 424 -24.59 8.77 -7.76
C TYR A 424 -25.40 9.96 -7.27
N ILE A 425 -26.70 10.01 -7.57
CA ILE A 425 -27.56 11.17 -7.26
C ILE A 425 -28.84 10.70 -6.56
N SER A 426 -29.09 11.24 -5.37
CA SER A 426 -30.32 11.00 -4.61
C SER A 426 -31.45 11.90 -5.10
N GLU A 427 -32.43 11.35 -5.80
CA GLU A 427 -33.56 12.11 -6.32
C GLU A 427 -34.71 12.05 -5.32
N TYR A 428 -34.78 13.06 -4.45
CA TYR A 428 -35.79 13.16 -3.40
C TYR A 428 -37.20 13.22 -4.00
N GLY A 429 -37.39 14.00 -5.07
CA GLY A 429 -38.66 14.12 -5.80
C GLY A 429 -39.08 12.84 -6.52
N ASN A 430 -38.16 12.19 -7.25
CA ASN A 430 -38.44 10.96 -8.01
C ASN A 430 -38.39 9.65 -7.17
N HIS A 431 -38.06 9.74 -5.88
CA HIS A 431 -37.94 8.59 -4.95
C HIS A 431 -37.02 7.48 -5.47
N ARG A 432 -35.86 7.87 -6.02
CA ARG A 432 -34.89 6.96 -6.64
C ARG A 432 -33.46 7.43 -6.41
N VAL A 433 -32.51 6.56 -6.73
CA VAL A 433 -31.10 6.94 -6.94
C VAL A 433 -30.73 6.59 -8.38
N THR A 434 -30.10 7.52 -9.07
CA THR A 434 -29.54 7.31 -10.42
C THR A 434 -28.01 7.39 -10.44
N LEU A 435 -27.43 6.64 -11.36
CA LEU A 435 -25.99 6.58 -11.64
C LEU A 435 -25.70 7.23 -12.99
N TRP A 436 -24.78 8.19 -13.01
CA TRP A 436 -24.35 8.93 -14.21
C TRP A 436 -22.85 8.76 -14.41
N SER A 437 -22.39 8.69 -15.65
CA SER A 437 -20.96 8.66 -15.95
C SER A 437 -20.46 10.07 -16.26
N SER A 438 -19.33 10.46 -15.66
CA SER A 438 -18.65 11.72 -16.00
C SER A 438 -18.18 11.81 -17.47
N THR A 439 -18.19 10.71 -18.23
CA THR A 439 -17.85 10.67 -19.67
C THR A 439 -19.06 10.50 -20.59
N ASN A 440 -20.25 10.19 -20.07
CA ASN A 440 -21.48 10.08 -20.86
C ASN A 440 -22.66 10.72 -20.10
N THR A 441 -22.96 11.96 -20.48
CA THR A 441 -23.93 12.84 -19.81
C THR A 441 -25.36 12.68 -20.32
N SER A 442 -25.63 11.71 -21.19
CA SER A 442 -26.87 11.63 -21.97
C SER A 442 -28.09 11.25 -21.13
N ALA A 443 -27.95 10.28 -20.23
CA ALA A 443 -28.97 9.82 -19.30
C ALA A 443 -28.34 9.04 -18.13
N GLY A 444 -28.99 9.08 -16.96
CA GLY A 444 -28.63 8.25 -15.82
C GLY A 444 -29.24 6.85 -15.90
N THR A 445 -28.66 5.91 -15.15
CA THR A 445 -29.16 4.55 -14.96
C THR A 445 -29.85 4.47 -13.59
N LEU A 446 -31.06 3.90 -13.52
CA LEU A 446 -31.73 3.60 -12.25
C LEU A 446 -30.97 2.50 -11.50
N ILE A 447 -30.60 2.75 -10.23
CA ILE A 447 -29.86 1.78 -9.40
C ILE A 447 -30.54 1.46 -8.06
N ALA A 448 -31.48 2.28 -7.60
CA ALA A 448 -32.29 2.00 -6.42
C ALA A 448 -33.63 2.76 -6.46
N GLY A 449 -34.70 2.16 -5.91
CA GLY A 449 -36.03 2.75 -5.89
C GLY A 449 -36.69 2.83 -7.27
N GLY A 450 -37.41 3.92 -7.56
CA GLY A 450 -38.05 4.15 -8.86
C GLY A 450 -39.46 3.55 -9.02
N TYR A 451 -39.93 2.74 -8.07
CA TYR A 451 -41.30 2.17 -8.04
C TYR A 451 -42.32 3.07 -7.30
N GLY A 452 -42.08 4.38 -7.29
CA GLY A 452 -42.82 5.37 -6.50
C GLY A 452 -42.56 5.29 -4.99
N SER A 453 -43.18 6.17 -4.22
CA SER A 453 -43.04 6.21 -2.76
C SER A 453 -43.62 4.95 -2.10
N GLY A 454 -42.97 4.51 -1.03
CA GLY A 454 -43.47 3.44 -0.16
C GLY A 454 -42.38 2.86 0.74
N SER A 455 -42.78 1.95 1.63
CA SER A 455 -41.95 1.36 2.68
C SER A 455 -41.50 -0.08 2.41
N THR A 456 -41.89 -0.69 1.28
CA THR A 456 -41.40 -2.02 0.89
C THR A 456 -39.90 -1.97 0.55
N SER A 457 -39.26 -3.13 0.40
CA SER A 457 -37.82 -3.21 0.15
C SER A 457 -37.40 -2.61 -1.21
N GLU A 458 -38.28 -2.60 -2.19
CA GLU A 458 -38.08 -2.10 -3.57
C GLU A 458 -38.28 -0.57 -3.66
N LYS A 459 -38.85 0.04 -2.62
CA LYS A 459 -39.29 1.44 -2.62
C LYS A 459 -38.48 2.28 -1.64
N LEU A 460 -38.21 3.50 -2.07
CA LEU A 460 -37.67 4.58 -1.24
C LEU A 460 -38.77 5.61 -1.00
N TYR A 461 -38.65 6.41 0.05
CA TYR A 461 -39.54 7.54 0.30
C TYR A 461 -38.73 8.76 0.73
N TYR A 462 -38.65 9.72 -0.20
CA TYR A 462 -37.84 10.94 -0.06
C TYR A 462 -36.36 10.67 0.31
N PRO A 463 -35.62 9.85 -0.46
CA PRO A 463 -34.22 9.54 -0.15
C PRO A 463 -33.37 10.81 -0.12
N TRP A 464 -32.38 10.84 0.78
CA TRP A 464 -31.48 12.00 0.97
C TRP A 464 -30.02 11.55 0.89
N GLY A 465 -29.32 11.39 2.01
CA GLY A 465 -27.90 11.06 2.02
C GLY A 465 -27.60 9.72 1.34
N ILE A 466 -26.56 9.72 0.52
CA ILE A 466 -26.03 8.52 -0.11
C ILE A 466 -24.53 8.38 0.16
N TYR A 467 -24.09 7.14 0.34
CA TYR A 467 -22.69 6.77 0.44
C TYR A 467 -22.47 5.50 -0.37
N VAL A 468 -21.39 5.44 -1.14
CA VAL A 468 -21.00 4.24 -1.90
C VAL A 468 -19.66 3.76 -1.39
N ASP A 469 -19.56 2.47 -1.05
CA ASP A 469 -18.29 1.88 -0.60
C ASP A 469 -17.36 1.55 -1.78
N SER A 470 -16.16 1.03 -1.48
CA SER A 470 -15.20 0.58 -2.50
C SER A 470 -15.69 -0.56 -3.40
N ASN A 471 -16.86 -1.12 -3.09
CA ASN A 471 -17.43 -2.33 -3.68
C ASN A 471 -18.69 -2.00 -4.52
N GLN A 472 -18.97 -0.70 -4.73
CA GLN A 472 -20.17 -0.18 -5.40
C GLN A 472 -21.48 -0.55 -4.70
N ALA A 473 -21.44 -0.81 -3.38
CA ALA A 473 -22.63 -1.00 -2.56
C ALA A 473 -23.14 0.36 -2.06
N VAL A 474 -24.41 0.66 -2.33
CA VAL A 474 -25.01 1.98 -2.16
C VAL A 474 -25.85 2.00 -0.88
N TYR A 475 -25.40 2.78 0.11
CA TYR A 475 -26.11 3.05 1.35
C TYR A 475 -26.97 4.30 1.19
N ILE A 476 -28.26 4.19 1.47
CA ILE A 476 -29.26 5.23 1.19
C ILE A 476 -30.02 5.58 2.47
N ALA A 477 -30.01 6.86 2.85
CA ALA A 477 -30.85 7.40 3.90
C ALA A 477 -32.28 7.54 3.37
N ASP A 478 -33.08 6.52 3.64
CA ASP A 478 -34.47 6.42 3.23
C ASP A 478 -35.35 7.22 4.21
N ARG A 479 -35.19 8.55 4.10
CA ARG A 479 -35.49 9.54 5.14
C ARG A 479 -36.89 9.41 5.72
N SER A 480 -37.92 9.37 4.87
CA SER A 480 -39.32 9.33 5.33
C SER A 480 -39.83 7.92 5.63
N ASN A 481 -39.03 6.88 5.36
CA ASN A 481 -39.22 5.54 5.93
C ASN A 481 -38.40 5.32 7.22
N HIS A 482 -37.59 6.30 7.64
CA HIS A 482 -36.83 6.31 8.90
C HIS A 482 -35.82 5.16 9.06
N ARG A 483 -35.20 4.76 7.95
CA ARG A 483 -34.23 3.65 7.87
C ARG A 483 -33.05 4.00 6.98
N VAL A 484 -32.02 3.16 7.01
CA VAL A 484 -30.97 3.10 5.99
C VAL A 484 -31.08 1.79 5.24
N GLN A 485 -31.14 1.87 3.91
CA GLN A 485 -31.07 0.70 3.04
C GLN A 485 -29.70 0.56 2.38
N LEU A 486 -29.29 -0.68 2.16
CA LEU A 486 -28.14 -1.08 1.34
C LEU A 486 -28.64 -1.72 0.04
N TRP A 487 -28.16 -1.21 -1.08
CA TRP A 487 -28.43 -1.73 -2.42
C TRP A 487 -27.13 -2.16 -3.08
N TYR A 488 -27.08 -3.39 -3.59
CA TYR A 488 -25.96 -3.87 -4.41
C TYR A 488 -26.22 -3.56 -5.89
N SER A 489 -25.16 -3.49 -6.70
CA SER A 489 -25.28 -3.33 -8.15
C SER A 489 -26.23 -4.38 -8.76
N GLY A 490 -27.23 -3.92 -9.51
CA GLY A 490 -28.25 -4.78 -10.13
C GLY A 490 -29.35 -5.31 -9.21
N ALA A 491 -29.38 -4.94 -7.92
CA ALA A 491 -30.44 -5.37 -7.00
C ALA A 491 -31.80 -4.74 -7.35
N LEU A 492 -32.87 -5.53 -7.26
CA LEU A 492 -34.26 -5.08 -7.43
C LEU A 492 -34.87 -4.54 -6.12
N SER A 493 -34.24 -4.81 -4.98
CA SER A 493 -34.72 -4.45 -3.66
C SER A 493 -33.56 -4.19 -2.68
N GLY A 494 -33.79 -3.26 -1.75
CA GLY A 494 -32.83 -2.86 -0.72
C GLY A 494 -32.95 -3.65 0.57
N ILE A 495 -31.81 -3.91 1.20
CA ILE A 495 -31.70 -4.54 2.53
C ILE A 495 -31.70 -3.44 3.59
N THR A 496 -32.56 -3.51 4.60
CA THR A 496 -32.48 -2.55 5.72
C THR A 496 -31.28 -2.90 6.61
N VAL A 497 -30.34 -1.97 6.77
CA VAL A 497 -29.08 -2.17 7.51
C VAL A 497 -28.95 -1.31 8.77
N ALA A 498 -29.84 -0.33 8.96
CA ALA A 498 -29.99 0.40 10.22
C ALA A 498 -31.38 1.03 10.32
N GLY A 499 -31.91 1.14 11.54
CA GLY A 499 -33.21 1.76 11.84
C GLY A 499 -34.43 0.89 11.50
N THR A 500 -35.56 1.20 12.12
CA THR A 500 -36.82 0.43 11.98
C THR A 500 -37.75 1.09 10.97
N THR A 501 -38.06 0.39 9.88
CA THR A 501 -38.95 0.89 8.80
C THR A 501 -40.27 1.43 9.36
N GLY A 502 -40.58 2.70 9.06
CA GLY A 502 -41.84 3.36 9.40
C GLY A 502 -42.02 3.70 10.89
N SER A 503 -41.01 3.52 11.73
CA SER A 503 -41.08 3.77 13.18
C SER A 503 -40.16 4.92 13.58
N SER A 504 -40.72 6.13 13.68
CA SER A 504 -39.98 7.31 14.15
C SER A 504 -39.87 7.36 15.67
N GLY A 505 -38.71 7.73 16.17
CA GLY A 505 -38.52 8.06 17.58
C GLY A 505 -37.06 8.11 18.05
N PRO A 506 -36.85 8.38 19.34
CA PRO A 506 -35.52 8.62 19.92
C PRO A 506 -34.80 7.35 20.38
N TRP A 507 -35.40 6.17 20.29
CA TRP A 507 -34.77 4.92 20.74
C TRP A 507 -33.55 4.55 19.88
N SER A 508 -32.67 3.70 20.40
CA SER A 508 -31.42 3.28 19.73
C SER A 508 -31.64 2.45 18.46
N TYR A 509 -32.85 1.91 18.25
CA TYR A 509 -33.24 1.14 17.06
C TYR A 509 -34.12 1.95 16.08
N GLN A 510 -34.34 3.24 16.36
CA GLN A 510 -35.17 4.15 15.57
C GLN A 510 -34.38 5.36 15.06
N PHE A 511 -34.86 5.94 13.96
CA PHE A 511 -34.44 7.24 13.46
C PHE A 511 -35.66 8.16 13.32
N SER A 512 -35.43 9.46 13.17
CA SER A 512 -36.42 10.46 12.80
C SER A 512 -35.84 11.27 11.64
N ASN A 513 -36.24 10.92 10.42
CA ASN A 513 -35.76 11.57 9.18
C ASN A 513 -34.23 11.64 9.06
N PRO A 514 -33.51 10.50 8.96
CA PRO A 514 -32.06 10.50 8.76
C PRO A 514 -31.70 11.16 7.41
N THR A 515 -30.65 11.98 7.36
CA THR A 515 -30.28 12.72 6.13
C THR A 515 -28.87 12.50 5.61
N ALA A 516 -27.92 12.01 6.41
CA ALA A 516 -26.56 11.77 5.95
C ALA A 516 -25.99 10.46 6.50
N ILE A 517 -25.13 9.83 5.71
CA ILE A 517 -24.46 8.57 6.00
C ILE A 517 -22.98 8.72 5.64
N THR A 518 -22.10 8.21 6.49
CA THR A 518 -20.70 7.95 6.16
C THR A 518 -20.24 6.67 6.84
N LEU A 519 -19.23 6.00 6.30
CA LEU A 519 -18.63 4.79 6.90
C LEU A 519 -17.24 5.11 7.44
N ASP A 520 -16.83 4.42 8.51
CA ASP A 520 -15.42 4.36 8.91
C ASP A 520 -14.68 3.22 8.17
N PRO A 521 -13.32 3.19 8.17
CA PRO A 521 -12.55 2.13 7.51
C PRO A 521 -12.81 0.71 8.02
N TYR A 522 -13.54 0.54 9.13
CA TYR A 522 -13.93 -0.76 9.69
C TYR A 522 -15.31 -1.21 9.22
N GLY A 523 -16.02 -0.37 8.46
CA GLY A 523 -17.36 -0.64 7.93
C GLY A 523 -18.49 -0.30 8.90
N TYR A 524 -18.25 0.43 9.99
CA TYR A 524 -19.35 0.95 10.80
C TYR A 524 -20.02 2.12 10.07
N ILE A 525 -21.34 2.14 10.09
CA ILE A 525 -22.18 3.18 9.50
C ILE A 525 -22.41 4.27 10.54
N TYR A 526 -22.17 5.52 10.18
CA TYR A 526 -22.50 6.69 11.00
C TYR A 526 -23.64 7.43 10.31
N ILE A 527 -24.78 7.51 11.00
CA ILE A 527 -26.03 8.09 10.49
C ILE A 527 -26.32 9.39 11.23
N LEU A 528 -26.52 10.46 10.47
CA LEU A 528 -27.06 11.73 10.97
C LEU A 528 -28.59 11.61 11.07
N ASP A 529 -29.06 11.49 12.30
CA ASP A 529 -30.46 11.30 12.67
C ASP A 529 -31.08 12.67 12.98
N THR A 530 -31.31 13.45 11.92
CA THR A 530 -31.57 14.91 11.97
C THR A 530 -32.78 15.31 12.80
N GLY A 531 -33.88 14.56 12.75
CA GLY A 531 -35.07 14.83 13.54
C GLY A 531 -34.90 14.55 15.04
N ASN A 532 -33.87 13.78 15.42
CA ASN A 532 -33.46 13.55 16.80
C ASN A 532 -32.19 14.35 17.19
N SER A 533 -31.68 15.21 16.30
CA SER A 533 -30.44 16.01 16.48
C SER A 533 -29.24 15.20 17.03
N ARG A 534 -28.99 14.01 16.49
CA ARG A 534 -27.90 13.13 16.95
C ARG A 534 -27.16 12.45 15.80
N VAL A 535 -25.96 11.94 16.10
CA VAL A 535 -25.27 10.96 15.24
C VAL A 535 -25.26 9.60 15.93
N GLN A 536 -25.63 8.55 15.20
CA GLN A 536 -25.55 7.17 15.67
C GLN A 536 -24.51 6.37 14.87
N LYS A 537 -23.70 5.58 15.58
CA LYS A 537 -22.82 4.55 15.04
C LYS A 537 -23.53 3.20 15.06
N TRP A 538 -23.56 2.51 13.93
CA TRP A 538 -24.16 1.19 13.74
C TRP A 538 -23.16 0.22 13.11
N LEU A 539 -23.19 -1.04 13.54
CA LEU A 539 -22.67 -2.14 12.75
C LEU A 539 -23.75 -2.47 11.69
N PRO A 540 -23.41 -2.71 10.41
CA PRO A 540 -24.41 -3.02 9.39
C PRO A 540 -25.29 -4.23 9.79
N GLY A 541 -26.61 -4.03 9.81
CA GLY A 541 -27.56 -5.08 10.15
C GLY A 541 -27.69 -5.40 11.65
N ALA A 542 -27.08 -4.62 12.56
CA ALA A 542 -27.33 -4.73 13.99
C ALA A 542 -28.78 -4.30 14.34
N ASP A 543 -29.31 -4.79 15.47
CA ASP A 543 -30.66 -4.42 15.93
C ASP A 543 -30.72 -3.00 16.53
N PHE A 544 -29.59 -2.44 16.97
CA PHE A 544 -29.51 -1.14 17.63
C PHE A 544 -28.19 -0.41 17.36
N GLY A 545 -28.26 0.92 17.35
CA GLY A 545 -27.11 1.81 17.26
C GLY A 545 -26.62 2.34 18.62
N THR A 546 -25.38 2.82 18.62
CA THR A 546 -24.81 3.61 19.71
C THR A 546 -24.88 5.09 19.33
N THR A 547 -25.53 5.92 20.14
CA THR A 547 -25.48 7.37 19.93
C THR A 547 -24.09 7.88 20.30
N VAL A 548 -23.39 8.51 19.36
CA VAL A 548 -22.02 9.02 19.54
C VAL A 548 -21.97 10.53 19.77
N ILE A 549 -22.94 11.27 19.23
CA ILE A 549 -23.06 12.72 19.41
C ILE A 549 -24.51 13.04 19.78
N LEU A 550 -24.73 13.68 20.93
CA LEU A 550 -26.04 14.09 21.44
C LEU A 550 -25.95 15.51 22.05
N THR A 551 -26.18 16.52 21.22
CA THR A 551 -25.89 17.94 21.55
C THR A 551 -26.69 18.87 20.63
N SER A 552 -26.74 20.16 20.96
CA SER A 552 -27.65 21.17 20.38
C SER A 552 -27.28 21.61 18.96
N MET A 553 -27.43 20.69 18.02
CA MET A 553 -27.48 20.93 16.57
C MET A 553 -28.92 21.30 16.15
N SER A 554 -29.07 22.13 15.11
CA SER A 554 -30.36 22.60 14.59
C SER A 554 -30.50 22.28 13.10
N THR A 555 -31.34 21.28 12.82
CA THR A 555 -31.55 20.64 11.50
C THR A 555 -30.25 20.42 10.71
N PRO A 556 -29.29 19.64 11.24
CA PRO A 556 -28.07 19.33 10.53
C PRO A 556 -28.35 18.46 9.30
N TYR A 557 -27.64 18.68 8.18
CA TYR A 557 -27.93 17.98 6.91
C TYR A 557 -26.80 17.13 6.35
N GLY A 558 -25.54 17.51 6.58
CA GLY A 558 -24.34 16.84 6.07
C GLY A 558 -23.48 16.29 7.21
N LEU A 559 -22.83 15.16 6.94
CA LEU A 559 -21.96 14.42 7.85
C LEU A 559 -20.76 13.88 7.05
N MET A 560 -19.54 14.11 7.52
CA MET A 560 -18.33 13.48 6.98
C MET A 560 -17.25 13.29 8.05
N PHE A 561 -16.22 12.49 7.75
CA PHE A 561 -14.99 12.46 8.52
C PHE A 561 -13.95 13.43 7.95
N ASP A 562 -13.18 14.10 8.82
CA ASP A 562 -11.92 14.73 8.42
C ASP A 562 -10.75 13.71 8.38
N LEU A 563 -9.58 14.14 7.90
CA LEU A 563 -8.37 13.31 7.79
C LEU A 563 -7.82 12.79 9.14
N ARG A 564 -8.29 13.32 10.27
CA ARG A 564 -7.93 12.89 11.63
C ARG A 564 -8.94 11.90 12.20
N GLY A 565 -9.98 11.57 11.43
CA GLY A 565 -11.12 10.80 11.86
C GLY A 565 -12.06 11.58 12.77
N ASN A 566 -12.14 12.92 12.69
CA ASN A 566 -13.14 13.71 13.42
C ASN A 566 -14.47 13.77 12.65
N ILE A 567 -15.60 13.85 13.34
CA ILE A 567 -16.93 14.05 12.73
C ILE A 567 -17.14 15.53 12.47
N VAL A 568 -17.33 15.88 11.19
CA VAL A 568 -17.69 17.21 10.71
C VAL A 568 -19.14 17.21 10.27
N ILE A 569 -19.91 18.20 10.74
CA ILE A 569 -21.35 18.32 10.52
C ILE A 569 -21.70 19.72 10.01
N THR A 570 -22.60 19.79 9.03
CA THR A 570 -23.25 21.04 8.65
C THR A 570 -24.40 21.31 9.62
N ASP A 571 -24.26 22.30 10.50
CA ASP A 571 -25.27 22.68 11.48
C ASP A 571 -26.13 23.81 10.90
N SER A 572 -26.98 23.40 9.95
CA SER A 572 -27.54 24.23 8.88
C SER A 572 -28.27 25.47 9.39
N PHE A 573 -29.21 25.30 10.32
CA PHE A 573 -30.05 26.40 10.81
C PHE A 573 -29.32 27.31 11.82
N ASN A 574 -28.19 26.83 12.36
CA ASN A 574 -27.22 27.64 13.09
C ASN A 574 -26.16 28.28 12.17
N TYR A 575 -26.27 28.12 10.85
CA TYR A 575 -25.45 28.78 9.82
C TYR A 575 -23.94 28.55 9.97
N ARG A 576 -23.54 27.34 10.38
CA ARG A 576 -22.15 27.00 10.70
C ARG A 576 -21.76 25.58 10.35
N ILE A 577 -20.46 25.34 10.18
CA ILE A 577 -19.85 24.02 10.08
C ILE A 577 -19.15 23.73 11.40
N ILE A 578 -19.41 22.57 12.01
CA ILE A 578 -18.86 22.18 13.31
C ILE A 578 -18.07 20.87 13.20
N SER A 579 -17.01 20.75 13.99
CA SER A 579 -16.18 19.54 14.10
C SER A 579 -16.10 19.08 15.54
N PHE A 580 -16.50 17.83 15.77
CA PHE A 580 -16.42 17.12 17.04
C PHE A 580 -15.13 16.34 17.08
N ALA A 581 -14.32 16.53 18.12
CA ALA A 581 -13.05 15.81 18.25
C ALA A 581 -13.27 14.37 18.72
N MET A 582 -12.59 13.41 18.08
CA MET A 582 -12.52 12.03 18.57
C MET A 582 -11.68 11.99 19.86
N ILE A 583 -12.22 11.43 20.95
CA ILE A 583 -11.50 11.26 22.22
C ILE A 583 -10.98 9.82 22.31
N CYS A 584 -9.67 9.69 22.27
CA CYS A 584 -8.98 8.47 22.69
C CYS A 584 -8.78 8.51 24.22
N PRO A 585 -9.33 7.55 25.01
CA PRO A 585 -9.30 7.61 26.48
C PRO A 585 -7.91 7.67 27.15
N ASN A 586 -6.84 7.43 26.41
CA ASN A 586 -5.46 7.45 26.92
C ASN A 586 -4.77 8.83 26.79
N ALA A 587 -5.48 9.88 26.35
CA ALA A 587 -4.95 11.24 26.22
C ALA A 587 -5.18 12.09 27.49
N THR A 588 -4.47 11.79 28.58
CA THR A 588 -4.41 12.68 29.76
C THR A 588 -3.23 13.65 29.68
N THR A 589 -3.51 14.93 29.89
CA THR A 589 -2.58 16.05 29.73
C THR A 589 -1.82 16.38 31.02
N THR A 590 -0.53 16.05 31.11
CA THR A 590 0.44 16.74 32.00
C THR A 590 1.88 16.60 31.50
N THR A 591 2.74 17.54 31.92
CA THR A 591 4.05 17.84 31.32
C THR A 591 5.25 17.29 32.11
N VAL A 592 6.09 16.44 31.50
CA VAL A 592 7.55 16.36 31.78
C VAL A 592 8.32 15.90 30.54
N SER A 593 9.63 16.22 30.47
CA SER A 593 10.52 16.02 29.30
C SER A 593 11.23 14.64 29.25
N PRO A 594 11.83 14.25 28.10
CA PRO A 594 12.17 12.86 27.79
C PRO A 594 13.55 12.41 28.31
N PRO A 595 13.86 11.11 28.20
CA PRO A 595 14.84 10.76 27.17
C PRO A 595 14.51 9.53 26.29
N THR A 596 14.80 9.71 25.01
CA THR A 596 15.40 8.72 24.07
C THR A 596 14.66 7.46 23.60
N THR A 597 14.59 7.39 22.26
CA THR A 597 14.83 6.21 21.37
C THR A 597 13.65 5.32 20.90
N PRO A 598 13.78 4.68 19.71
CA PRO A 598 12.66 4.31 18.83
C PRO A 598 11.91 3.04 19.21
N GLN A 599 10.61 3.04 18.92
CA GLN A 599 9.87 1.80 18.61
C GLN A 599 8.98 1.99 17.36
N THR A 600 9.57 2.40 16.24
CA THR A 600 9.14 1.94 14.92
C THR A 600 9.70 0.54 14.67
N SER A 601 9.13 -0.45 15.34
CA SER A 601 9.34 -1.87 15.06
C SER A 601 8.03 -2.63 15.23
N LEU A 602 7.73 -3.48 14.23
CA LEU A 602 6.72 -4.54 14.30
C LEU A 602 6.82 -5.26 15.66
N CYS A 603 5.69 -5.58 16.32
CA CYS A 603 5.71 -6.25 17.63
C CYS A 603 6.61 -7.51 17.56
N PRO A 604 7.79 -7.54 18.21
CA PRO A 604 8.76 -8.63 18.04
C PRO A 604 8.22 -9.98 18.52
N THR A 605 7.24 -9.92 19.42
CA THR A 605 6.40 -11.03 19.86
C THR A 605 4.94 -10.59 19.90
N ALA A 606 4.30 -10.50 18.74
CA ALA A 606 2.85 -10.65 18.65
C ALA A 606 2.44 -11.95 19.36
N GLN A 607 1.69 -11.84 20.45
CA GLN A 607 1.18 -12.98 21.20
C GLN A 607 -0.30 -13.11 20.90
N TRP A 608 -0.72 -14.30 20.50
CA TRP A 608 -2.12 -14.54 20.19
C TRP A 608 -2.92 -14.67 21.47
N ASN A 609 -4.09 -14.06 21.47
CA ASN A 609 -5.03 -14.17 22.57
C ASN A 609 -5.50 -15.61 22.67
N GLN A 610 -5.26 -16.25 23.82
CA GLN A 610 -5.79 -17.59 24.09
C GLN A 610 -7.29 -17.56 24.46
N THR A 611 -7.86 -16.37 24.66
CA THR A 611 -9.32 -16.17 24.78
C THR A 611 -9.96 -16.32 23.42
N LEU A 612 -10.73 -17.41 23.26
CA LEU A 612 -11.53 -17.66 22.06
C LEU A 612 -12.76 -16.74 22.00
N THR A 613 -13.00 -16.13 20.84
CA THR A 613 -14.26 -15.42 20.54
C THR A 613 -15.05 -16.26 19.54
N VAL A 614 -16.31 -16.61 19.86
CA VAL A 614 -17.17 -17.34 18.91
C VAL A 614 -17.70 -16.37 17.86
N VAL A 615 -17.49 -16.71 16.58
CA VAL A 615 -17.89 -15.89 15.42
C VAL A 615 -19.13 -16.45 14.74
N ALA A 616 -19.30 -17.77 14.74
CA ALA A 616 -20.48 -18.46 14.22
C ALA A 616 -20.70 -19.81 14.95
N GLY A 617 -21.94 -20.29 15.01
CA GLY A 617 -22.32 -21.49 15.77
C GLY A 617 -22.51 -21.23 17.27
N ILE A 618 -23.06 -22.22 17.98
CA ILE A 618 -23.21 -22.19 19.44
C ILE A 618 -22.54 -23.44 20.03
N THR A 619 -21.62 -23.23 20.96
CA THR A 619 -20.91 -24.30 21.68
C THR A 619 -21.88 -25.35 22.24
N SER A 620 -21.59 -26.63 22.03
CA SER A 620 -22.33 -27.81 22.53
C SER A 620 -23.74 -28.08 21.96
N SER A 621 -24.15 -27.39 20.89
CA SER A 621 -25.44 -27.66 20.22
C SER A 621 -25.30 -27.78 18.71
N ALA A 622 -25.53 -28.98 18.18
CA ALA A 622 -25.70 -29.20 16.74
C ALA A 622 -27.12 -28.83 16.30
N GLY A 623 -27.30 -28.37 15.07
CA GLY A 623 -28.62 -28.16 14.50
C GLY A 623 -28.62 -27.50 13.12
N THR A 624 -29.80 -27.38 12.51
CA THR A 624 -30.00 -26.95 11.11
C THR A 624 -30.47 -25.49 10.97
N THR A 625 -30.70 -24.77 12.06
CA THR A 625 -31.05 -23.34 12.00
C THR A 625 -29.85 -22.49 11.58
N GLY A 626 -30.06 -21.22 11.22
CA GLY A 626 -28.96 -20.35 10.76
C GLY A 626 -27.89 -20.03 11.82
N ILE A 627 -28.22 -20.20 13.09
CA ILE A 627 -27.36 -19.91 14.25
C ILE A 627 -26.56 -21.16 14.68
N LEU A 628 -27.02 -22.36 14.27
CA LEU A 628 -26.40 -23.63 14.61
C LEU A 628 -25.61 -24.19 13.42
N LEU A 629 -24.49 -24.82 13.72
CA LEU A 629 -23.67 -25.59 12.78
C LEU A 629 -23.66 -27.05 13.27
N TYR A 630 -23.27 -27.98 12.41
CA TYR A 630 -23.02 -29.37 12.78
C TYR A 630 -21.74 -29.86 12.10
N SER A 631 -20.68 -29.93 12.90
CA SER A 631 -19.32 -30.29 12.49
C SER A 631 -18.83 -29.44 11.31
N PRO A 632 -18.58 -28.13 11.48
CA PRO A 632 -18.00 -27.32 10.42
C PRO A 632 -16.53 -27.70 10.19
N TYR A 633 -16.15 -28.09 8.98
CA TYR A 633 -14.75 -28.51 8.67
C TYR A 633 -13.88 -27.38 8.16
N ASN A 634 -14.44 -26.42 7.42
CA ASN A 634 -13.66 -25.40 6.73
C ASN A 634 -14.44 -24.08 6.61
N ILE A 635 -13.68 -22.99 6.46
CA ILE A 635 -14.17 -21.62 6.40
C ILE A 635 -13.48 -20.86 5.29
N TYR A 636 -14.17 -19.88 4.72
CA TYR A 636 -13.61 -18.95 3.76
C TYR A 636 -14.19 -17.55 3.93
N PHE A 637 -13.34 -16.54 4.09
CA PHE A 637 -13.69 -15.12 4.00
C PHE A 637 -13.56 -14.62 2.56
N ASP A 638 -14.61 -13.99 2.04
CA ASP A 638 -14.51 -13.22 0.80
C ASP A 638 -13.76 -11.89 1.01
N GLY A 639 -13.47 -11.17 -0.09
CA GLY A 639 -12.82 -9.86 -0.04
C GLY A 639 -13.63 -8.77 0.71
N TYR A 640 -14.87 -9.05 1.11
CA TYR A 640 -15.75 -8.18 1.87
C TYR A 640 -15.84 -8.56 3.37
N GLN A 641 -15.10 -9.59 3.79
CA GLN A 641 -15.11 -10.17 5.14
C GLN A 641 -16.44 -10.85 5.54
N ASN A 642 -17.22 -11.33 4.58
CA ASN A 642 -18.31 -12.27 4.88
C ASN A 642 -17.73 -13.67 5.06
N LEU A 643 -18.21 -14.38 6.09
CA LEU A 643 -17.75 -15.71 6.44
C LEU A 643 -18.63 -16.77 5.78
N TYR A 644 -18.03 -17.59 4.92
CA TYR A 644 -18.63 -18.82 4.39
C TYR A 644 -18.13 -20.00 5.22
N VAL A 645 -19.02 -20.91 5.59
CA VAL A 645 -18.73 -22.08 6.43
C VAL A 645 -19.22 -23.34 5.73
N ALA A 646 -18.32 -24.31 5.54
CA ALA A 646 -18.69 -25.66 5.16
C ALA A 646 -19.30 -26.38 6.37
N ASP A 647 -20.63 -26.35 6.46
CA ASP A 647 -21.43 -26.93 7.54
C ASP A 647 -21.69 -28.42 7.23
N THR A 648 -20.63 -29.21 7.39
CA THR A 648 -20.40 -30.48 6.69
C THR A 648 -21.47 -31.53 6.99
N THR A 649 -21.82 -31.75 8.26
CA THR A 649 -22.82 -32.77 8.63
C THR A 649 -24.26 -32.30 8.38
N ASN A 650 -24.50 -30.99 8.26
CA ASN A 650 -25.76 -30.45 7.75
C ASN A 650 -25.82 -30.43 6.21
N HIS A 651 -24.74 -30.82 5.53
CA HIS A 651 -24.62 -30.95 4.07
C HIS A 651 -24.93 -29.65 3.30
N ARG A 652 -24.43 -28.53 3.82
CA ARG A 652 -24.68 -27.19 3.27
C ARG A 652 -23.47 -26.26 3.41
N ILE A 653 -23.52 -25.14 2.70
CA ILE A 653 -22.68 -23.96 2.96
C ILE A 653 -23.55 -22.91 3.64
N GLN A 654 -23.09 -22.45 4.80
CA GLN A 654 -23.66 -21.30 5.51
C GLN A 654 -22.88 -20.03 5.18
N TYR A 655 -23.57 -18.93 4.93
CA TYR A 655 -23.04 -17.60 4.70
C TYR A 655 -23.44 -16.67 5.83
N TYR A 656 -22.45 -16.07 6.48
CA TYR A 656 -22.60 -15.09 7.55
C TYR A 656 -22.10 -13.73 7.02
N PRO A 657 -23.00 -12.77 6.75
CA PRO A 657 -22.59 -11.39 6.48
C PRO A 657 -21.67 -10.86 7.59
N ARG A 658 -20.67 -10.06 7.22
CA ARG A 658 -19.69 -9.49 8.16
C ARG A 658 -20.36 -8.89 9.40
N GLY A 659 -20.01 -9.39 10.59
CA GLY A 659 -20.52 -8.89 11.87
C GLY A 659 -21.84 -9.48 12.34
N THR A 660 -22.42 -10.44 11.59
CA THR A 660 -23.63 -11.19 12.00
C THR A 660 -23.27 -12.56 12.59
N SER A 661 -24.12 -13.08 13.48
CA SER A 661 -24.03 -14.44 14.04
C SER A 661 -25.10 -15.39 13.49
N ILE A 662 -25.93 -14.93 12.55
CA ILE A 662 -27.03 -15.67 11.93
C ILE A 662 -26.68 -15.89 10.45
N GLY A 663 -26.45 -17.14 10.08
CA GLY A 663 -26.07 -17.50 8.71
C GLY A 663 -27.25 -17.97 7.86
N THR A 664 -27.21 -17.67 6.57
CA THR A 664 -28.15 -18.20 5.58
C THR A 664 -27.52 -19.33 4.78
N THR A 665 -28.33 -20.30 4.35
CA THR A 665 -27.85 -21.38 3.48
C THR A 665 -27.74 -20.86 2.05
N VAL A 666 -26.54 -20.95 1.45
CA VAL A 666 -26.26 -20.43 0.10
C VAL A 666 -25.89 -21.51 -0.91
N ALA A 667 -25.61 -22.73 -0.45
CA ALA A 667 -25.39 -23.91 -1.28
C ALA A 667 -25.75 -25.19 -0.50
N GLY A 668 -26.23 -26.21 -1.20
CA GLY A 668 -26.78 -27.43 -0.61
C GLY A 668 -28.22 -27.24 -0.08
N SER A 669 -28.72 -28.25 0.65
CA SER A 669 -30.06 -28.23 1.24
C SER A 669 -29.99 -28.22 2.77
N SER A 670 -31.03 -27.76 3.46
CA SER A 670 -31.07 -27.68 4.92
C SER A 670 -31.22 -29.07 5.58
N GLY A 671 -30.12 -29.83 5.65
CA GLY A 671 -30.02 -31.08 6.42
C GLY A 671 -30.26 -32.39 5.65
N SER A 672 -30.30 -32.38 4.32
CA SER A 672 -30.44 -33.60 3.50
C SER A 672 -29.27 -33.78 2.54
N ALA A 673 -28.57 -34.91 2.69
CA ALA A 673 -27.54 -35.36 1.74
C ALA A 673 -28.17 -35.67 0.38
N GLY A 674 -27.42 -35.44 -0.69
CA GLY A 674 -27.80 -35.90 -2.02
C GLY A 674 -26.71 -35.72 -3.07
N SER A 675 -26.90 -36.34 -4.22
CA SER A 675 -25.95 -36.35 -5.35
C SER A 675 -26.40 -35.49 -6.54
N THR A 676 -27.58 -34.87 -6.47
CA THR A 676 -28.04 -33.91 -7.49
C THR A 676 -27.21 -32.61 -7.45
N TYR A 677 -27.36 -31.76 -8.47
CA TYR A 677 -26.59 -30.50 -8.56
C TYR A 677 -27.08 -29.38 -7.64
N SER A 678 -28.25 -29.53 -7.00
CA SER A 678 -28.75 -28.66 -5.93
C SER A 678 -28.41 -29.18 -4.52
N GLN A 679 -27.73 -30.32 -4.41
CA GLN A 679 -27.43 -30.98 -3.15
C GLN A 679 -25.94 -31.21 -2.96
N LEU A 680 -25.53 -31.27 -1.70
CA LEU A 680 -24.20 -31.66 -1.28
C LEU A 680 -24.32 -32.91 -0.41
N TYR A 681 -23.22 -33.64 -0.26
CA TYR A 681 -23.05 -34.69 0.72
C TYR A 681 -21.66 -34.58 1.32
N ASN A 682 -21.63 -34.08 2.57
CA ASN A 682 -20.40 -33.75 3.29
C ASN A 682 -19.47 -32.80 2.50
N PRO A 683 -19.81 -31.50 2.39
CA PRO A 683 -18.87 -30.49 1.90
C PRO A 683 -17.74 -30.30 2.91
N TYR A 684 -16.47 -30.55 2.53
CA TYR A 684 -15.32 -30.43 3.44
C TYR A 684 -14.50 -29.15 3.24
N ALA A 685 -14.45 -28.60 2.03
CA ALA A 685 -13.66 -27.42 1.71
C ALA A 685 -14.47 -26.45 0.85
N ILE A 686 -14.23 -25.15 1.05
CA ILE A 686 -14.84 -24.08 0.25
C ILE A 686 -13.79 -23.02 -0.11
N TYR A 687 -13.92 -22.48 -1.31
CA TYR A 687 -13.21 -21.29 -1.76
C TYR A 687 -14.21 -20.34 -2.42
N VAL A 688 -14.05 -19.03 -2.25
CA VAL A 688 -14.89 -18.02 -2.89
C VAL A 688 -14.01 -17.04 -3.68
N ASP A 689 -14.27 -16.90 -4.98
CA ASP A 689 -13.53 -15.95 -5.82
C ASP A 689 -14.01 -14.49 -5.62
N SER A 690 -13.30 -13.53 -6.23
CA SER A 690 -13.66 -12.11 -6.18
C SER A 690 -15.03 -11.79 -6.82
N ASN A 691 -15.57 -12.68 -7.64
CA ASN A 691 -16.88 -12.57 -8.28
C ASN A 691 -17.99 -13.29 -7.47
N ARG A 692 -17.69 -13.75 -6.24
CA ARG A 692 -18.58 -14.56 -5.39
C ARG A 692 -19.02 -15.89 -6.02
N ALA A 693 -18.19 -16.51 -6.86
CA ALA A 693 -18.35 -17.90 -7.21
C ALA A 693 -17.76 -18.79 -6.12
N MET A 694 -18.58 -19.70 -5.60
CA MET A 694 -18.22 -20.67 -4.57
C MET A 694 -17.77 -21.96 -5.24
N TYR A 695 -16.56 -22.39 -4.94
CA TYR A 695 -16.04 -23.72 -5.26
C TYR A 695 -16.19 -24.56 -4.00
N ILE A 696 -16.79 -25.75 -4.10
CA ILE A 696 -17.18 -26.57 -2.96
C ILE A 696 -16.74 -28.03 -3.20
N LEU A 697 -15.89 -28.56 -2.31
CA LEU A 697 -15.46 -29.95 -2.34
C LEU A 697 -16.52 -30.85 -1.69
N ASP A 698 -17.35 -31.43 -2.54
CA ASP A 698 -18.49 -32.28 -2.20
C ASP A 698 -18.01 -33.73 -2.01
N THR A 699 -17.46 -33.99 -0.81
CA THR A 699 -16.49 -35.08 -0.59
C THR A 699 -17.09 -36.48 -0.74
N SER A 700 -18.29 -36.71 -0.20
CA SER A 700 -18.94 -38.03 -0.35
C SER A 700 -19.49 -38.28 -1.76
N ASN A 701 -19.56 -37.25 -2.61
CA ASN A 701 -19.90 -37.34 -4.03
C ASN A 701 -18.66 -37.30 -4.96
N TYR A 702 -17.45 -37.21 -4.42
CA TYR A 702 -16.17 -37.25 -5.16
C TYR A 702 -16.07 -36.22 -6.30
N ARG A 703 -16.51 -34.98 -6.02
CA ARG A 703 -16.56 -33.89 -7.01
C ARG A 703 -16.28 -32.53 -6.37
N VAL A 704 -15.80 -31.58 -7.18
CA VAL A 704 -15.85 -30.14 -6.86
C VAL A 704 -16.96 -29.51 -7.69
N LEU A 705 -17.90 -28.85 -7.02
CA LEU A 705 -18.93 -28.04 -7.67
C LEU A 705 -18.49 -26.58 -7.67
N ARG A 706 -18.69 -25.88 -8.79
CA ARG A 706 -18.73 -24.41 -8.85
C ARG A 706 -20.19 -23.95 -8.81
N TRP A 707 -20.47 -22.95 -7.99
CA TRP A 707 -21.81 -22.47 -7.68
C TRP A 707 -21.77 -20.95 -7.57
N GLN A 708 -22.52 -20.21 -8.39
CA GLN A 708 -22.55 -18.75 -8.26
C GLN A 708 -23.39 -18.36 -7.03
N PHE A 709 -22.99 -17.31 -6.30
CA PHE A 709 -23.81 -16.82 -5.18
C PHE A 709 -25.21 -16.40 -5.65
N GLY A 710 -26.23 -17.09 -5.13
CA GLY A 710 -27.64 -16.89 -5.50
C GLY A 710 -28.22 -17.94 -6.46
N ASP A 711 -27.37 -18.77 -7.11
CA ASP A 711 -27.83 -19.85 -8.00
C ASP A 711 -28.39 -21.03 -7.21
N SER A 712 -29.41 -21.70 -7.76
CA SER A 712 -30.01 -22.91 -7.17
C SER A 712 -29.31 -24.22 -7.54
N LEU A 713 -28.36 -24.18 -8.49
CA LEU A 713 -27.64 -25.34 -9.03
C LEU A 713 -26.15 -25.04 -9.17
N GLY A 714 -25.31 -25.95 -8.69
CA GLY A 714 -23.89 -25.98 -9.04
C GLY A 714 -23.63 -26.79 -10.31
N TYR A 715 -22.40 -26.78 -10.80
CA TYR A 715 -21.93 -27.70 -11.85
C TYR A 715 -20.51 -28.20 -11.56
N VAL A 716 -20.18 -29.38 -12.07
CA VAL A 716 -18.91 -30.06 -11.78
C VAL A 716 -17.77 -29.36 -12.52
N VAL A 717 -16.72 -29.00 -11.78
CA VAL A 717 -15.45 -28.46 -12.32
C VAL A 717 -14.25 -29.36 -12.07
N ALA A 718 -14.38 -30.36 -11.19
CA ALA A 718 -13.40 -31.42 -11.00
C ALA A 718 -14.07 -32.72 -10.52
N GLY A 719 -13.59 -33.88 -10.98
CA GLY A 719 -14.10 -35.20 -10.58
C GLY A 719 -15.50 -35.53 -11.11
N GLY A 720 -16.36 -36.08 -10.26
CA GLY A 720 -17.74 -36.47 -10.60
C GLY A 720 -17.90 -37.87 -11.19
N ASN A 721 -16.81 -38.57 -11.54
CA ASN A 721 -16.83 -39.95 -12.06
C ASN A 721 -16.67 -41.02 -10.96
N GLY A 722 -17.07 -40.71 -9.73
CA GLY A 722 -16.93 -41.58 -8.56
C GLY A 722 -15.51 -41.66 -7.99
N ASN A 723 -15.36 -42.46 -6.94
CA ASN A 723 -14.10 -42.70 -6.23
C ASN A 723 -13.19 -43.67 -7.02
N GLY A 724 -11.92 -43.31 -7.18
CA GLY A 724 -10.91 -44.21 -7.73
C GLY A 724 -9.61 -43.49 -8.11
N GLY A 725 -8.67 -44.26 -8.67
CA GLY A 725 -7.32 -43.78 -9.01
C GLY A 725 -7.17 -43.16 -10.41
N ALA A 726 -8.21 -43.22 -11.26
CA ALA A 726 -8.14 -42.63 -12.59
C ALA A 726 -7.99 -41.09 -12.51
N TYR A 727 -7.42 -40.46 -13.53
CA TYR A 727 -7.31 -38.99 -13.58
C TYR A 727 -8.64 -38.29 -13.86
N THR A 728 -9.65 -39.01 -14.37
CA THR A 728 -11.04 -38.55 -14.48
C THR A 728 -11.81 -38.61 -13.15
N GLN A 729 -11.21 -39.20 -12.12
CA GLN A 729 -11.80 -39.41 -10.79
C GLN A 729 -11.07 -38.59 -9.73
N ILE A 730 -11.73 -38.36 -8.61
CA ILE A 730 -11.13 -37.81 -7.40
C ILE A 730 -11.18 -38.91 -6.34
N GLY A 731 -10.02 -39.38 -5.90
CA GLY A 731 -9.92 -40.22 -4.70
C GLY A 731 -10.30 -39.43 -3.45
N ALA A 732 -10.70 -40.13 -2.38
CA ALA A 732 -11.10 -39.51 -1.10
C ALA A 732 -10.21 -38.31 -0.74
N SER A 733 -10.81 -37.12 -0.67
CA SER A 733 -10.16 -35.81 -0.69
C SER A 733 -10.77 -34.91 0.36
N TYR A 734 -9.94 -34.10 1.02
CA TYR A 734 -10.37 -33.33 2.19
C TYR A 734 -9.96 -31.85 2.15
N ALA A 735 -9.18 -31.42 1.16
CA ALA A 735 -8.93 -30.02 0.89
C ALA A 735 -8.82 -29.76 -0.63
N MET A 736 -8.99 -28.50 -0.98
CA MET A 736 -8.70 -27.98 -2.31
C MET A 736 -8.14 -26.56 -2.19
N PHE A 737 -7.47 -26.10 -3.22
CA PHE A 737 -7.08 -24.71 -3.40
C PHE A 737 -7.52 -24.26 -4.80
N VAL A 738 -7.90 -22.99 -4.96
CA VAL A 738 -8.27 -22.41 -6.25
C VAL A 738 -7.38 -21.20 -6.50
N ASP A 739 -6.70 -21.19 -7.66
CA ASP A 739 -5.80 -20.09 -8.03
C ASP A 739 -6.55 -18.89 -8.64
N SER A 740 -5.81 -17.81 -8.92
CA SER A 740 -6.35 -16.59 -9.52
C SER A 740 -6.81 -16.76 -10.97
N GLN A 741 -6.49 -17.88 -11.64
CA GLN A 741 -7.02 -18.28 -12.95
C GLN A 741 -8.20 -19.27 -12.83
N SER A 742 -8.72 -19.45 -11.61
CA SER A 742 -9.84 -20.35 -11.29
C SER A 742 -9.56 -21.85 -11.51
N ASN A 743 -8.30 -22.27 -11.60
CA ASN A 743 -7.94 -23.69 -11.65
C ASN A 743 -8.04 -24.30 -10.25
N VAL A 744 -8.46 -25.57 -10.17
CA VAL A 744 -8.74 -26.25 -8.91
C VAL A 744 -7.67 -27.31 -8.63
N TYR A 745 -6.91 -27.12 -7.56
CA TYR A 745 -5.97 -28.09 -7.01
C TYR A 745 -6.69 -28.93 -5.96
N VAL A 746 -6.71 -30.25 -6.09
CA VAL A 746 -7.39 -31.17 -5.16
C VAL A 746 -6.36 -32.06 -4.48
N SER A 747 -6.38 -32.10 -3.14
CA SER A 747 -5.57 -33.06 -2.38
C SER A 747 -6.31 -34.39 -2.27
N GLU A 748 -5.86 -35.38 -3.03
CA GLU A 748 -6.46 -36.71 -3.06
C GLU A 748 -5.78 -37.57 -2.00
N SER A 749 -6.23 -37.41 -0.75
CA SER A 749 -5.73 -38.12 0.43
C SER A 749 -5.70 -39.63 0.24
N GLY A 750 -6.72 -40.21 -0.42
CA GLY A 750 -6.82 -41.64 -0.74
C GLY A 750 -5.94 -42.12 -1.89
N ASN A 751 -5.59 -41.26 -2.85
CA ASN A 751 -4.67 -41.59 -3.96
C ASN A 751 -3.22 -41.13 -3.71
N HIS A 752 -2.97 -40.46 -2.57
CA HIS A 752 -1.67 -39.96 -2.14
C HIS A 752 -1.01 -39.03 -3.18
N ARG A 753 -1.82 -38.13 -3.75
CA ARG A 753 -1.41 -37.17 -4.79
C ARG A 753 -2.15 -35.85 -4.67
N VAL A 754 -1.69 -34.86 -5.43
CA VAL A 754 -2.43 -33.63 -5.74
C VAL A 754 -2.66 -33.59 -7.24
N THR A 755 -3.91 -33.32 -7.66
CA THR A 755 -4.24 -33.08 -9.07
C THR A 755 -4.74 -31.66 -9.31
N LEU A 756 -4.34 -31.10 -10.45
CA LEU A 756 -4.74 -29.79 -10.97
C LEU A 756 -5.79 -29.97 -12.06
N TRP A 757 -6.95 -29.33 -11.89
CA TRP A 757 -8.04 -29.29 -12.84
C TRP A 757 -8.16 -27.88 -13.41
N LEU A 758 -7.88 -27.73 -14.71
CA LEU A 758 -7.90 -26.43 -15.37
C LEU A 758 -9.33 -25.90 -15.52
N SER A 759 -9.51 -24.59 -15.39
CA SER A 759 -10.83 -23.94 -15.47
C SER A 759 -11.56 -24.12 -16.81
N THR A 760 -10.84 -24.49 -17.88
CA THR A 760 -11.35 -24.73 -19.23
C THR A 760 -11.91 -26.15 -19.42
N ASN A 761 -13.06 -26.46 -18.81
CA ASN A 761 -13.80 -27.72 -18.99
C ASN A 761 -12.94 -29.00 -18.82
N ALA A 762 -12.06 -29.05 -17.82
CA ALA A 762 -11.18 -30.19 -17.60
C ALA A 762 -11.97 -31.48 -17.33
N THR A 763 -11.80 -32.49 -18.18
CA THR A 763 -12.40 -33.83 -18.02
C THR A 763 -11.53 -34.79 -17.18
N ALA A 764 -10.27 -34.42 -16.95
CA ALA A 764 -9.32 -35.14 -16.10
C ALA A 764 -8.35 -34.16 -15.42
N GLY A 765 -7.90 -34.51 -14.21
CA GLY A 765 -6.88 -33.77 -13.47
C GLY A 765 -5.45 -34.13 -13.89
N ILE A 766 -4.57 -33.14 -13.85
CA ILE A 766 -3.13 -33.26 -14.13
C ILE A 766 -2.41 -33.57 -12.82
N LEU A 767 -1.57 -34.60 -12.76
CA LEU A 767 -0.73 -34.86 -11.58
C LEU A 767 0.29 -33.72 -11.39
N VAL A 768 0.26 -33.06 -10.22
CA VAL A 768 1.19 -31.97 -9.90
C VAL A 768 2.08 -32.26 -8.68
N ALA A 769 1.66 -33.14 -7.76
CA ALA A 769 2.50 -33.61 -6.66
C ALA A 769 2.14 -35.04 -6.20
N GLY A 770 3.12 -35.78 -5.69
CA GLY A 770 2.94 -37.17 -5.21
C GLY A 770 2.65 -38.16 -6.34
N GLY A 771 1.66 -39.05 -6.14
CA GLY A 771 1.24 -40.04 -7.15
C GLY A 771 2.06 -41.33 -7.19
N ASN A 772 3.22 -41.37 -6.52
CA ASN A 772 4.05 -42.57 -6.39
C ASN A 772 3.54 -43.59 -5.33
N GLY A 773 2.40 -43.30 -4.69
CA GLY A 773 1.82 -44.06 -3.58
C GLY A 773 2.36 -43.66 -2.21
N ALA A 774 1.79 -44.22 -1.14
CA ALA A 774 2.11 -43.88 0.25
C ALA A 774 3.61 -44.09 0.57
N GLY A 775 4.23 -43.13 1.26
CA GLY A 775 5.58 -43.26 1.80
C GLY A 775 6.17 -41.92 2.23
N SER A 776 7.34 -41.96 2.87
CA SER A 776 7.99 -40.82 3.52
C SER A 776 9.19 -40.23 2.76
N THR A 777 9.54 -40.77 1.59
CA THR A 777 10.54 -40.15 0.70
C THR A 777 10.02 -38.83 0.11
N SER A 778 10.86 -38.05 -0.56
CA SER A 778 10.52 -36.70 -1.04
C SER A 778 9.56 -36.71 -2.23
N GLU A 779 9.60 -37.75 -3.06
CA GLU A 779 8.70 -37.99 -4.19
C GLU A 779 7.37 -38.67 -3.81
N ARG A 780 7.15 -38.95 -2.51
CA ARG A 780 5.94 -39.61 -1.98
C ARG A 780 5.23 -38.70 -0.98
N LEU A 781 3.90 -38.75 -1.02
CA LEU A 781 3.01 -38.20 -0.01
C LEU A 781 2.31 -39.37 0.68
N TYR A 782 1.83 -39.18 1.91
CA TYR A 782 0.99 -40.14 2.60
C TYR A 782 -0.17 -39.43 3.30
N ASN A 783 -1.36 -39.59 2.73
CA ASN A 783 -2.58 -38.91 3.15
C ASN A 783 -2.44 -37.38 3.09
N PRO A 784 -2.15 -36.78 1.92
CA PRO A 784 -2.08 -35.32 1.78
C PRO A 784 -3.43 -34.69 2.14
N TRP A 785 -3.40 -33.61 2.93
CA TRP A 785 -4.59 -32.92 3.45
C TRP A 785 -4.60 -31.46 3.00
N GLY A 786 -4.50 -30.48 3.90
CA GLY A 786 -4.45 -29.05 3.57
C GLY A 786 -3.40 -28.74 2.48
N ILE A 787 -3.80 -27.88 1.55
CA ILE A 787 -2.96 -27.40 0.46
C ILE A 787 -3.11 -25.88 0.34
N TYR A 788 -1.99 -25.19 0.13
CA TYR A 788 -1.93 -23.79 -0.27
C TYR A 788 -1.04 -23.68 -1.50
N VAL A 789 -1.42 -22.85 -2.47
CA VAL A 789 -0.61 -22.59 -3.67
C VAL A 789 -0.33 -21.09 -3.76
N ASP A 790 0.93 -20.71 -3.90
CA ASP A 790 1.29 -19.30 -4.06
C ASP A 790 1.13 -18.79 -5.50
N SER A 791 1.35 -17.50 -5.72
CA SER A 791 1.28 -16.87 -7.05
C SER A 791 2.30 -17.41 -8.06
N ASN A 792 3.35 -18.09 -7.59
CA ASN A 792 4.38 -18.74 -8.42
C ASN A 792 4.04 -20.21 -8.72
N GLN A 793 2.85 -20.68 -8.34
CA GLN A 793 2.40 -22.08 -8.40
C GLN A 793 3.24 -23.04 -7.51
N THR A 794 3.87 -22.52 -6.46
CA THR A 794 4.53 -23.35 -5.45
C THR A 794 3.49 -23.87 -4.47
N MET A 795 3.46 -25.19 -4.26
CA MET A 795 2.48 -25.84 -3.41
C MET A 795 3.07 -26.15 -2.03
N TYR A 796 2.33 -25.78 -0.99
CA TYR A 796 2.58 -26.20 0.39
C TYR A 796 1.54 -27.25 0.75
N ILE A 797 1.98 -28.50 0.95
CA ILE A 797 1.13 -29.67 1.10
C ILE A 797 1.32 -30.25 2.50
N VAL A 798 0.23 -30.33 3.27
CA VAL A 798 0.18 -31.04 4.55
C VAL A 798 0.25 -32.54 4.28
N ASP A 799 1.39 -33.15 4.55
CA ASP A 799 1.65 -34.57 4.37
C ASP A 799 1.35 -35.30 5.70
N ARG A 800 0.05 -35.46 5.96
CA ARG A 800 -0.53 -35.67 7.29
C ARG A 800 0.03 -36.90 8.01
N THR A 801 0.08 -38.05 7.35
CA THR A 801 0.54 -39.30 7.97
C THR A 801 2.05 -39.37 8.11
N ASN A 802 2.81 -38.60 7.30
CA ASN A 802 4.24 -38.38 7.50
C ASN A 802 4.54 -37.22 8.47
N HIS A 803 3.51 -36.61 9.07
CA HIS A 803 3.62 -35.59 10.11
C HIS A 803 4.51 -34.39 9.74
N ARG A 804 4.41 -33.94 8.49
CA ARG A 804 5.27 -32.90 7.91
C ARG A 804 4.51 -32.01 6.94
N VAL A 805 5.12 -30.89 6.55
CA VAL A 805 4.67 -30.07 5.40
C VAL A 805 5.71 -30.15 4.30
N GLN A 806 5.28 -30.47 3.09
CA GLN A 806 6.09 -30.50 1.87
C GLN A 806 5.90 -29.22 1.06
N LEU A 807 7.01 -28.59 0.70
CA LEU A 807 7.09 -27.56 -0.33
C LEU A 807 7.35 -28.25 -1.67
N TRP A 808 6.50 -28.04 -2.65
CA TRP A 808 6.59 -28.66 -3.98
C TRP A 808 6.58 -27.56 -5.03
N LEU A 809 7.74 -27.32 -5.67
CA LEU A 809 7.87 -26.31 -6.73
C LEU A 809 7.10 -26.74 -7.98
N ASN A 810 6.66 -25.77 -8.78
CA ASN A 810 5.95 -26.06 -10.03
C ASN A 810 6.80 -26.94 -10.96
N GLY A 811 6.23 -28.04 -11.44
CA GLY A 811 6.91 -29.03 -12.28
C GLY A 811 7.94 -29.93 -11.58
N ALA A 812 8.14 -29.82 -10.26
CA ALA A 812 9.06 -30.70 -9.54
C ALA A 812 8.51 -32.14 -9.43
N ILE A 813 9.41 -33.11 -9.37
CA ILE A 813 9.07 -34.54 -9.16
C ILE A 813 9.10 -34.96 -7.68
N SER A 814 9.52 -34.08 -6.79
CA SER A 814 9.66 -34.32 -5.36
C SER A 814 9.56 -33.03 -4.55
N GLY A 815 9.11 -33.15 -3.30
CA GLY A 815 9.00 -32.04 -2.36
C GLY A 815 10.21 -31.88 -1.43
N THR A 816 10.28 -30.72 -0.78
CA THR A 816 11.22 -30.41 0.31
C THR A 816 10.45 -30.22 1.62
N THR A 817 10.87 -30.88 2.69
CA THR A 817 10.24 -30.72 4.02
C THR A 817 10.52 -29.33 4.58
N VAL A 818 9.47 -28.52 4.81
CA VAL A 818 9.58 -27.16 5.38
C VAL A 818 9.07 -27.03 6.82
N ALA A 819 8.37 -28.04 7.34
CA ALA A 819 8.01 -28.16 8.75
C ALA A 819 7.82 -29.62 9.16
N GLY A 820 8.06 -29.95 10.44
CA GLY A 820 8.01 -31.33 10.94
C GLY A 820 9.18 -32.19 10.45
N ALA A 821 10.40 -31.63 10.45
CA ALA A 821 11.57 -32.18 9.76
C ALA A 821 11.95 -33.64 10.12
N THR A 822 11.56 -34.13 11.31
CA THR A 822 11.82 -35.52 11.73
C THR A 822 10.80 -36.54 11.21
N GLY A 823 9.73 -36.12 10.52
CA GLY A 823 8.68 -37.00 9.99
C GLY A 823 7.98 -37.87 11.03
N SER A 824 8.06 -37.49 12.31
CA SER A 824 7.72 -38.33 13.46
C SER A 824 6.79 -37.56 14.38
N ALA A 825 5.68 -38.18 14.78
CA ALA A 825 4.68 -37.54 15.64
C ALA A 825 5.25 -37.18 17.01
N GLY A 826 4.91 -36.00 17.50
CA GLY A 826 5.11 -35.66 18.91
C GLY A 826 4.93 -34.17 19.23
N PRO A 827 5.04 -33.81 20.52
CA PRO A 827 4.69 -32.48 21.04
C PRO A 827 5.83 -31.48 20.98
N TRP A 828 7.04 -31.87 20.56
CA TRP A 828 8.19 -30.97 20.53
C TRP A 828 8.04 -29.89 19.45
N ALA A 829 8.78 -28.79 19.58
CA ALA A 829 8.68 -27.64 18.67
C ALA A 829 9.15 -27.94 17.23
N TYR A 830 10.01 -28.95 17.05
CA TYR A 830 10.46 -29.43 15.73
C TYR A 830 9.57 -30.54 15.14
N GLN A 831 8.50 -30.92 15.84
CA GLN A 831 7.56 -31.98 15.46
C GLN A 831 6.16 -31.42 15.20
N LEU A 832 5.43 -32.16 14.36
CA LEU A 832 3.99 -32.04 14.17
C LEU A 832 3.38 -33.43 14.47
N SER A 833 2.08 -33.49 14.69
CA SER A 833 1.31 -34.72 14.92
C SER A 833 0.05 -34.66 14.07
N SER A 834 0.01 -35.47 13.00
CA SER A 834 -1.12 -35.55 12.05
C SER A 834 -1.74 -34.19 11.62
N PRO A 835 -0.94 -33.19 11.20
CA PRO A 835 -1.43 -31.86 10.85
C PRO A 835 -2.54 -31.92 9.77
N THR A 836 -3.46 -30.95 9.79
CA THR A 836 -4.66 -30.95 8.92
C THR A 836 -4.72 -29.78 7.94
N SER A 837 -4.37 -28.58 8.38
CA SER A 837 -4.45 -27.35 7.58
C SER A 837 -3.18 -26.50 7.72
N LEU A 838 -2.91 -25.68 6.71
CA LEU A 838 -1.88 -24.66 6.74
C LEU A 838 -2.33 -23.40 6.01
N LEU A 839 -1.66 -22.29 6.30
CA LEU A 839 -1.75 -21.03 5.56
C LEU A 839 -0.47 -20.22 5.73
N LEU A 840 -0.21 -19.35 4.75
CA LEU A 840 0.92 -18.43 4.76
C LEU A 840 0.44 -17.01 5.05
N ASP A 841 1.24 -16.24 5.78
CA ASP A 841 1.09 -14.78 5.82
C ASP A 841 1.90 -14.09 4.70
N GLN A 842 1.73 -12.78 4.57
CA GLN A 842 2.40 -11.96 3.54
C GLN A 842 3.94 -11.93 3.62
N TYR A 843 4.54 -12.52 4.66
CA TYR A 843 6.00 -12.68 4.79
C TYR A 843 6.47 -14.10 4.44
N GLY A 844 5.52 -15.02 4.18
CA GLY A 844 5.78 -16.44 3.93
C GLY A 844 5.97 -17.26 5.20
N TYR A 845 5.55 -16.77 6.37
CA TYR A 845 5.53 -17.61 7.58
C TYR A 845 4.37 -18.61 7.47
N VAL A 846 4.66 -19.89 7.71
CA VAL A 846 3.69 -20.99 7.57
C VAL A 846 3.04 -21.25 8.93
N TYR A 847 1.73 -21.07 9.02
CA TYR A 847 0.92 -21.38 10.20
C TYR A 847 0.25 -22.73 9.96
N ILE A 848 0.46 -23.68 10.86
CA ILE A 848 0.09 -25.09 10.70
C ILE A 848 -0.83 -25.52 11.84
N LEU A 849 -1.98 -26.08 11.49
CA LEU A 849 -2.91 -26.70 12.42
C LEU A 849 -2.37 -28.09 12.79
N ASP A 850 -1.69 -28.16 13.93
CA ASP A 850 -1.02 -29.34 14.47
C ASP A 850 -2.03 -30.18 15.27
N PHE A 851 -3.01 -30.72 14.53
CA PHE A 851 -4.23 -31.38 15.01
C PHE A 851 -4.00 -32.38 16.15
N GLY A 852 -3.02 -33.29 16.02
CA GLY A 852 -2.74 -34.32 17.02
C GLY A 852 -2.01 -33.82 18.27
N ASN A 853 -1.74 -32.51 18.35
CA ASN A 853 -1.19 -31.80 19.50
C ASN A 853 -2.11 -30.64 19.97
N ASP A 854 -3.34 -30.53 19.44
CA ASP A 854 -4.34 -29.49 19.75
C ASP A 854 -3.79 -28.04 19.75
N ARG A 855 -2.90 -27.73 18.80
CA ARG A 855 -2.21 -26.43 18.73
C ARG A 855 -2.06 -25.92 17.31
N ILE A 856 -1.73 -24.64 17.21
CA ILE A 856 -1.29 -24.01 15.95
C ILE A 856 0.16 -23.58 16.11
N GLN A 857 1.01 -23.99 15.18
CA GLN A 857 2.42 -23.62 15.15
C GLN A 857 2.73 -22.67 13.99
N LYS A 858 3.50 -21.61 14.26
CA LYS A 858 4.11 -20.74 13.25
C LYS A 858 5.53 -21.19 12.96
N TRP A 859 5.84 -21.44 11.70
CA TRP A 859 7.17 -21.80 11.20
C TRP A 859 7.68 -20.70 10.27
N LEU A 860 8.94 -20.31 10.43
CA LEU A 860 9.59 -19.36 9.52
C LEU A 860 10.20 -20.13 8.34
N PRO A 861 10.30 -19.54 7.12
CA PRO A 861 11.04 -20.14 6.02
C PRO A 861 12.44 -20.62 6.45
N GLY A 862 12.71 -21.91 6.24
CA GLY A 862 13.99 -22.54 6.61
C GLY A 862 14.21 -22.81 8.11
N ALA A 863 13.20 -22.59 8.97
CA ALA A 863 13.32 -22.89 10.39
C ALA A 863 13.32 -24.40 10.68
N SER A 864 14.18 -24.83 11.61
CA SER A 864 14.24 -26.21 12.10
C SER A 864 13.20 -26.53 13.17
N TYR A 865 12.50 -25.52 13.71
CA TYR A 865 11.43 -25.65 14.69
C TYR A 865 10.37 -24.54 14.52
N GLY A 866 9.14 -24.85 14.92
CA GLY A 866 8.03 -23.91 15.00
C GLY A 866 7.90 -23.26 16.38
N THR A 867 7.09 -22.22 16.44
CA THR A 867 6.63 -21.58 17.68
C THR A 867 5.13 -21.80 17.82
N THR A 868 4.67 -22.42 18.91
CA THR A 868 3.23 -22.50 19.22
C THR A 868 2.66 -21.10 19.36
N VAL A 869 1.67 -20.76 18.53
CA VAL A 869 0.98 -19.47 18.57
C VAL A 869 -0.34 -19.55 19.33
N VAL A 870 -1.13 -20.62 19.13
CA VAL A 870 -2.40 -20.86 19.83
C VAL A 870 -2.39 -22.27 20.41
N SER A 871 -2.79 -22.41 21.67
CA SER A 871 -3.00 -23.67 22.37
C SER A 871 -4.27 -23.53 23.22
N ALA A 872 -5.42 -23.57 22.55
CA ALA A 872 -6.74 -23.45 23.15
C ALA A 872 -7.39 -24.83 23.34
N SER A 873 -8.51 -24.90 24.07
CA SER A 873 -9.35 -26.09 24.18
C SER A 873 -10.13 -26.35 22.88
N PHE A 874 -9.42 -26.64 21.79
CA PHE A 874 -9.99 -27.12 20.55
C PHE A 874 -10.59 -28.52 20.72
N SER A 875 -11.51 -28.89 19.84
CA SER A 875 -11.98 -30.27 19.71
C SER A 875 -12.04 -30.64 18.22
N SER A 876 -11.02 -31.39 17.78
CA SER A 876 -10.82 -31.82 16.39
C SER A 876 -10.83 -30.65 15.37
N PRO A 877 -9.95 -29.64 15.46
CA PRO A 877 -9.99 -28.50 14.56
C PRO A 877 -9.48 -28.87 13.16
N TYR A 878 -10.22 -28.51 12.10
CA TYR A 878 -9.87 -28.89 10.72
C TYR A 878 -9.47 -27.73 9.79
N GLY A 879 -10.17 -26.59 9.86
CA GLY A 879 -9.96 -25.46 8.97
C GLY A 879 -9.52 -24.20 9.71
N MET A 880 -8.70 -23.38 9.07
CA MET A 880 -8.32 -22.07 9.58
C MET A 880 -8.06 -21.08 8.44
N GLN A 881 -8.20 -19.78 8.73
CA GLN A 881 -7.89 -18.67 7.83
C GLN A 881 -7.57 -17.41 8.64
N PHE A 882 -6.85 -16.45 8.04
CA PHE A 882 -6.80 -15.09 8.55
C PHE A 882 -8.01 -14.26 8.09
N ASP A 883 -8.45 -13.36 8.95
CA ASP A 883 -9.34 -12.26 8.59
C ASP A 883 -8.52 -10.99 8.21
N LEU A 884 -9.14 -9.96 7.63
CA LEU A 884 -8.46 -8.68 7.28
C LEU A 884 -7.82 -7.93 8.47
N LEU A 885 -8.10 -8.30 9.72
CA LEU A 885 -7.46 -7.74 10.91
C LEU A 885 -6.25 -8.57 11.36
N ASN A 886 -5.88 -9.61 10.60
CA ASN A 886 -4.94 -10.67 10.96
C ASN A 886 -5.32 -11.43 12.23
N ASN A 887 -6.62 -11.55 12.55
CA ASN A 887 -7.08 -12.52 13.53
C ASN A 887 -7.06 -13.92 12.91
N LEU A 888 -6.77 -14.94 13.71
CA LEU A 888 -6.72 -16.32 13.26
C LEU A 888 -8.07 -16.97 13.58
N VAL A 889 -8.84 -17.26 12.53
CA VAL A 889 -10.16 -17.85 12.64
C VAL A 889 -10.04 -19.34 12.36
N VAL A 890 -10.69 -20.17 13.18
CA VAL A 890 -10.53 -21.63 13.21
C VAL A 890 -11.91 -22.30 13.32
N ALA A 891 -12.12 -23.36 12.54
CA ALA A 891 -13.27 -24.24 12.65
C ALA A 891 -13.03 -25.26 13.78
N ASP A 892 -13.72 -25.08 14.90
CA ASP A 892 -13.66 -25.92 16.09
C ASP A 892 -14.73 -27.02 15.97
N THR A 893 -14.44 -27.98 15.09
CA THR A 893 -15.42 -28.85 14.42
C THR A 893 -16.29 -29.65 15.39
N SER A 894 -15.70 -30.38 16.34
CA SER A 894 -16.47 -31.20 17.29
C SER A 894 -17.22 -30.35 18.33
N ASN A 895 -16.84 -29.08 18.53
CA ASN A 895 -17.58 -28.11 19.34
C ASN A 895 -18.67 -27.34 18.56
N HIS A 896 -18.79 -27.61 17.25
CA HIS A 896 -19.82 -27.09 16.33
C HIS A 896 -19.84 -25.56 16.20
N ARG A 897 -18.66 -24.94 16.18
CA ARG A 897 -18.51 -23.48 16.17
C ARG A 897 -17.28 -23.02 15.39
N ILE A 898 -17.29 -21.76 14.99
CA ILE A 898 -16.14 -21.04 14.45
C ILE A 898 -15.63 -20.09 15.52
N VAL A 899 -14.33 -20.15 15.83
CA VAL A 899 -13.68 -19.31 16.85
C VAL A 899 -12.61 -18.42 16.22
N SER A 900 -12.43 -17.22 16.75
CA SER A 900 -11.38 -16.28 16.37
C SER A 900 -10.45 -16.00 17.55
N PHE A 901 -9.15 -15.97 17.26
CA PHE A 901 -8.09 -15.58 18.18
C PHE A 901 -7.50 -14.26 17.68
N GLY A 902 -7.70 -13.20 18.46
CA GLY A 902 -7.12 -11.89 18.15
C GLY A 902 -5.63 -11.83 18.50
N VAL A 903 -4.89 -10.93 17.85
CA VAL A 903 -3.50 -10.63 18.22
C VAL A 903 -3.47 -9.58 19.33
N PHE A 904 -2.68 -9.80 20.39
CA PHE A 904 -2.30 -8.74 21.33
C PHE A 904 -0.77 -8.59 21.41
N CYS A 905 -0.30 -7.40 21.79
CA CYS A 905 1.09 -7.21 22.20
C CYS A 905 1.10 -7.15 23.73
N GLY A 906 1.35 -8.30 24.36
CA GLY A 906 1.21 -8.48 25.81
C GLY A 906 2.39 -7.90 26.58
N MET A 907 2.13 -6.98 27.51
CA MET A 907 3.11 -6.57 28.51
C MET A 907 3.40 -7.75 29.45
N LEU A 908 4.68 -7.98 29.77
CA LEU A 908 5.08 -9.05 30.67
C LEU A 908 4.56 -8.82 32.10
N LYS A 909 4.14 -9.92 32.73
CA LYS A 909 3.52 -9.98 34.06
C LYS A 909 4.39 -9.35 35.16
N TYR A 910 3.74 -8.59 36.03
CA TYR A 910 3.95 -8.73 37.48
C TYR A 910 2.63 -9.15 38.14
N CYS A 911 2.68 -10.20 38.96
CA CYS A 911 1.54 -10.62 39.77
C CYS A 911 1.29 -9.64 40.92
N ILE A 912 0.02 -9.47 41.30
CA ILE A 912 -0.49 -9.75 42.66
C ILE A 912 -2.01 -9.92 42.58
N ILE A 913 -2.56 -10.74 43.47
CA ILE A 913 -3.95 -11.20 43.52
C ILE A 913 -4.75 -10.28 44.46
N PHE A 914 -5.99 -9.90 44.10
CA PHE A 914 -7.20 -10.16 44.91
C PHE A 914 -8.49 -9.81 44.12
N SER A 915 -9.64 -10.14 44.70
CA SER A 915 -10.89 -10.43 43.99
C SER A 915 -12.09 -9.63 44.54
N ILE A 916 -13.13 -9.52 43.71
CA ILE A 916 -14.57 -9.25 43.97
C ILE A 916 -15.08 -7.93 44.60
N HIS A 917 -16.30 -7.60 44.10
CA HIS A 917 -17.39 -6.78 44.65
C HIS A 917 -17.64 -5.34 44.14
N GLU A 918 -18.92 -4.99 44.25
CA GLU A 918 -19.67 -4.00 43.47
C GLU A 918 -19.68 -2.57 44.07
N MET A 919 -20.38 -1.69 43.33
CA MET A 919 -21.13 -0.50 43.76
C MET A 919 -20.54 0.88 43.39
N SER A 920 -21.31 1.56 42.54
CA SER A 920 -21.85 2.92 42.70
C SER A 920 -21.06 3.94 43.54
N PHE A 921 -20.82 5.14 42.99
CA PHE A 921 -21.35 6.40 43.56
C PHE A 921 -21.23 7.61 42.60
N GLN A 922 -22.11 8.59 42.76
CA GLN A 922 -22.02 9.93 42.16
C GLN A 922 -21.05 10.85 42.93
N ILE A 923 -20.64 11.98 42.33
CA ILE A 923 -20.55 13.34 42.91
C ILE A 923 -20.11 14.30 41.78
N LEU A 924 -20.93 15.26 41.34
CA LEU A 924 -21.28 16.59 41.89
C LEU A 924 -20.34 17.73 41.43
N ALA A 925 -20.93 18.86 41.04
CA ALA A 925 -20.24 19.97 40.39
C ALA A 925 -19.62 20.98 41.37
N ALA A 926 -18.68 21.80 40.88
CA ALA A 926 -18.26 23.05 41.52
C ALA A 926 -18.02 24.15 40.47
N THR A 927 -18.63 25.32 40.69
CA THR A 927 -18.42 26.59 39.97
C THR A 927 -17.43 27.46 40.77
N THR A 928 -16.60 28.31 40.14
CA THR A 928 -16.76 29.80 40.07
C THR A 928 -15.52 30.39 39.37
N THR A 929 -15.64 31.21 38.30
CA THR A 929 -15.53 32.70 38.25
C THR A 929 -14.34 33.32 39.01
N THR A 930 -13.51 34.28 38.52
CA THR A 930 -13.46 35.09 37.27
C THR A 930 -12.14 35.90 37.25
N THR A 931 -11.56 36.25 36.08
CA THR A 931 -11.09 37.61 35.69
C THR A 931 -10.40 37.65 34.29
N ARG A 932 -10.47 38.82 33.63
CA ARG A 932 -9.97 39.24 32.29
C ARG A 932 -9.76 40.78 32.43
N PRO A 933 -8.86 41.54 31.74
CA PRO A 933 -8.52 41.46 30.29
C PRO A 933 -7.12 42.07 29.87
N PRO A 934 -6.87 42.51 28.61
CA PRO A 934 -7.08 41.93 27.26
C PRO A 934 -5.72 41.76 26.49
N PRO A 935 -5.51 42.12 25.21
CA PRO A 935 -5.35 41.12 24.14
C PRO A 935 -4.01 41.21 23.35
N THR A 936 -3.51 40.06 22.86
CA THR A 936 -2.82 39.91 21.55
C THR A 936 -2.29 38.49 21.40
N THR A 937 -2.82 37.72 20.43
CA THR A 937 -2.06 36.94 19.41
C THR A 937 -3.03 36.20 18.49
N SER A 938 -2.63 36.04 17.23
CA SER A 938 -3.40 35.33 16.18
C SER A 938 -3.69 33.87 16.56
N PRO A 939 -4.87 33.31 16.22
CA PRO A 939 -5.06 31.86 16.27
C PRO A 939 -4.12 31.18 15.28
N THR A 940 -3.46 30.10 15.72
CA THR A 940 -2.52 29.31 14.93
C THR A 940 -3.24 28.15 14.22
N PRO A 941 -3.00 27.93 12.91
CA PRO A 941 -3.61 26.81 12.19
C PRO A 941 -2.98 25.46 12.60
N ILE A 942 -3.82 24.50 12.98
CA ILE A 942 -3.43 23.25 13.67
C ILE A 942 -2.90 22.18 12.69
N CYS A 943 -1.99 22.54 11.77
CA CYS A 943 -1.21 21.59 10.94
C CYS A 943 0.31 21.82 11.04
N ALA A 944 0.75 22.57 12.06
CA ALA A 944 2.16 22.93 12.25
C ALA A 944 3.06 21.79 12.76
N THR A 945 2.52 20.64 13.20
CA THR A 945 3.29 19.58 13.89
C THR A 945 3.26 18.21 13.19
N ALA A 946 3.57 18.18 11.89
CA ALA A 946 4.22 16.98 11.33
C ALA A 946 5.67 16.97 11.84
N GLN A 947 5.94 16.13 12.84
CA GLN A 947 7.28 15.80 13.29
C GLN A 947 7.61 14.45 12.67
N TRP A 948 8.80 14.29 12.09
CA TRP A 948 9.32 12.96 11.80
C TRP A 948 9.85 12.37 13.10
N ASN A 949 9.79 11.05 13.24
CA ASN A 949 10.20 10.39 14.47
C ASN A 949 11.70 10.65 14.73
N GLN A 950 12.09 11.16 15.90
CA GLN A 950 13.50 11.50 16.26
C GLN A 950 14.36 10.25 16.55
N THR A 951 14.13 9.20 15.79
CA THR A 951 13.98 7.85 16.32
C THR A 951 14.10 6.93 15.10
N PHE A 952 15.33 6.47 14.86
CA PHE A 952 15.77 5.71 13.68
C PHE A 952 15.85 4.21 13.97
N SER A 953 15.35 3.36 13.08
CA SER A 953 15.45 1.90 13.22
C SER A 953 16.72 1.37 12.54
N ILE A 954 17.50 0.53 13.24
CA ILE A 954 18.59 -0.24 12.61
C ILE A 954 17.97 -1.46 11.92
N LEU A 955 18.20 -1.61 10.62
CA LEU A 955 17.60 -2.68 9.81
C LEU A 955 18.42 -3.99 9.83
N ALA A 956 19.73 -3.94 10.08
CA ALA A 956 20.59 -5.11 10.31
C ALA A 956 21.88 -4.75 11.07
N GLY A 957 22.44 -5.71 11.79
CA GLY A 957 23.67 -5.56 12.59
C GLY A 957 23.46 -4.90 13.97
N ILE A 958 24.52 -4.89 14.78
CA ILE A 958 24.54 -4.26 16.11
C ILE A 958 25.69 -3.27 16.19
N THR A 959 25.41 -2.02 16.57
CA THR A 959 26.39 -0.94 16.68
C THR A 959 27.57 -1.33 17.57
N GLY A 960 28.78 -1.23 17.05
CA GLY A 960 30.03 -1.44 17.81
C GLY A 960 30.39 -2.90 18.12
N SER A 961 29.66 -3.90 17.61
CA SER A 961 29.95 -5.32 17.84
C SER A 961 30.21 -6.08 16.55
N ILE A 962 31.35 -6.77 16.48
CA ILE A 962 31.76 -7.62 15.36
C ILE A 962 31.73 -9.08 15.83
N GLY A 963 31.16 -10.00 15.06
CA GLY A 963 31.16 -11.42 15.41
C GLY A 963 30.52 -12.33 14.38
N THR A 964 30.55 -13.63 14.67
CA THR A 964 30.10 -14.73 13.78
C THR A 964 28.74 -15.32 14.17
N SER A 965 28.07 -14.81 15.21
CA SER A 965 26.67 -15.20 15.50
C SER A 965 25.75 -14.74 14.37
N THR A 966 24.57 -15.34 14.24
CA THR A 966 23.63 -15.02 13.14
C THR A 966 22.99 -13.63 13.25
N THR A 967 23.25 -12.91 14.34
CA THR A 967 22.81 -11.53 14.62
C THR A 967 23.90 -10.46 14.36
N LEU A 968 25.15 -10.88 14.13
CA LEU A 968 26.29 -9.98 13.97
C LEU A 968 26.81 -10.03 12.53
N LEU A 969 27.26 -8.87 12.04
CA LEU A 969 27.84 -8.71 10.70
C LEU A 969 29.31 -8.28 10.83
N ARG A 970 30.11 -8.59 9.82
CA ARG A 970 31.53 -8.21 9.73
C ARG A 970 31.86 -7.79 8.30
N ASN A 971 32.01 -6.48 8.13
CA ASN A 971 32.21 -5.84 6.83
C ASN A 971 31.10 -6.20 5.82
N PRO A 972 29.81 -5.95 6.13
CA PRO A 972 28.73 -6.20 5.18
C PRO A 972 28.97 -5.34 3.92
N TYR A 973 29.02 -5.98 2.76
CA TYR A 973 29.48 -5.35 1.52
C TYR A 973 28.34 -4.99 0.56
N ASP A 974 27.29 -5.82 0.55
CA ASP A 974 26.11 -5.65 -0.30
C ASP A 974 24.86 -6.18 0.44
N ALA A 975 23.68 -5.66 0.07
CA ALA A 975 22.41 -6.05 0.67
C ALA A 975 21.23 -5.82 -0.29
N VAL A 976 20.32 -6.80 -0.36
CA VAL A 976 19.16 -6.80 -1.25
C VAL A 976 17.87 -7.18 -0.51
N LEU A 977 16.74 -6.61 -0.93
CA LEU A 977 15.41 -6.99 -0.47
C LEU A 977 14.73 -7.89 -1.52
N ASP A 978 14.07 -8.97 -1.08
CA ASP A 978 13.14 -9.71 -1.94
C ASP A 978 11.79 -8.96 -2.10
N GLY A 979 10.93 -9.47 -2.98
CA GLY A 979 9.57 -8.91 -3.19
C GLY A 979 8.65 -8.96 -1.95
N TYR A 980 9.04 -9.65 -0.89
CA TYR A 980 8.33 -9.74 0.39
C TYR A 980 8.96 -8.80 1.47
N GLN A 981 10.01 -8.07 1.10
CA GLN A 981 10.82 -7.17 1.94
C GLN A 981 11.65 -7.90 3.02
N ASN A 982 12.04 -9.15 2.78
CA ASN A 982 13.08 -9.80 3.57
C ASN A 982 14.47 -9.37 3.08
N LEU A 983 15.42 -9.19 4.00
CA LEU A 983 16.73 -8.62 3.75
C LEU A 983 17.80 -9.72 3.66
N TYR A 984 18.58 -9.74 2.58
CA TYR A 984 19.71 -10.64 2.39
C TYR A 984 20.99 -9.81 2.36
N VAL A 985 21.97 -10.15 3.19
CA VAL A 985 23.22 -9.39 3.38
C VAL A 985 24.43 -10.25 3.02
N ALA A 986 25.32 -9.73 2.17
CA ALA A 986 26.64 -10.30 1.93
C ALA A 986 27.58 -9.95 3.10
N ASP A 987 27.63 -10.85 4.09
CA ASP A 987 28.44 -10.74 5.31
C ASP A 987 29.89 -11.15 5.03
N GLN A 988 30.58 -10.31 4.26
CA GLN A 988 31.80 -10.63 3.51
C GLN A 988 32.90 -11.27 4.36
N ALA A 989 33.29 -10.64 5.47
CA ALA A 989 34.39 -11.10 6.31
C ALA A 989 33.99 -12.13 7.38
N ASN A 990 32.73 -12.59 7.36
CA ASN A 990 32.26 -13.84 7.95
C ASN A 990 31.96 -14.92 6.88
N HIS A 991 32.21 -14.61 5.60
CA HIS A 991 32.16 -15.54 4.47
C HIS A 991 30.81 -16.25 4.28
N ARG A 992 29.71 -15.50 4.39
CA ARG A 992 28.34 -16.04 4.34
C ARG A 992 27.33 -15.03 3.79
N ILE A 993 26.15 -15.52 3.44
CA ILE A 993 24.95 -14.71 3.24
C ILE A 993 24.04 -14.84 4.46
N GLN A 994 23.66 -13.70 5.02
CA GLN A 994 22.77 -13.59 6.18
C GLN A 994 21.40 -13.09 5.74
N TYR A 995 20.37 -13.92 5.93
CA TYR A 995 18.97 -13.60 5.65
C TYR A 995 18.28 -13.13 6.94
N PHE A 996 17.68 -11.95 6.91
CA PHE A 996 16.87 -11.38 7.98
C PHE A 996 15.42 -11.30 7.49
N PRO A 997 14.53 -12.18 7.99
CA PRO A 997 13.10 -12.07 7.76
C PRO A 997 12.58 -10.67 8.12
N ARG A 998 11.63 -10.15 7.33
CA ARG A 998 11.08 -8.80 7.53
C ARG A 998 10.59 -8.60 8.97
N GLY A 999 11.08 -7.54 9.61
CA GLY A 999 10.75 -7.20 11.00
C GLY A 999 11.56 -7.93 12.07
N THR A 1000 12.61 -8.66 11.70
CA THR A 1000 13.51 -9.34 12.64
C THR A 1000 14.92 -8.76 12.60
N THR A 1001 15.61 -8.77 13.73
CA THR A 1001 17.05 -8.46 13.84
C THR A 1001 17.91 -9.74 13.95
N THR A 1002 17.28 -10.91 13.92
CA THR A 1002 17.92 -12.22 13.99
C THR A 1002 18.08 -12.77 12.58
N GLY A 1003 19.32 -12.88 12.11
CA GLY A 1003 19.60 -13.50 10.83
C GLY A 1003 19.54 -15.04 10.88
N ILE A 1004 19.45 -15.63 9.70
CA ILE A 1004 19.60 -17.05 9.39
C ILE A 1004 20.68 -17.15 8.30
N THR A 1005 21.63 -18.06 8.44
CA THR A 1005 22.69 -18.23 7.43
C THR A 1005 22.13 -19.07 6.30
N VAL A 1006 21.95 -18.48 5.12
CA VAL A 1006 21.26 -19.13 3.98
C VAL A 1006 22.20 -19.57 2.88
N ALA A 1007 23.44 -19.08 2.87
CA ALA A 1007 24.50 -19.58 2.01
C ALA A 1007 25.88 -19.38 2.66
N GLY A 1008 26.80 -20.31 2.40
CA GLY A 1008 28.10 -20.39 3.06
C GLY A 1008 28.02 -21.01 4.47
N SER A 1009 28.97 -21.89 4.80
CA SER A 1009 29.08 -22.47 6.14
C SER A 1009 29.31 -21.41 7.23
N SER A 1010 28.93 -21.70 8.47
CA SER A 1010 28.89 -20.77 9.61
C SER A 1010 30.24 -20.16 10.02
N GLY A 1011 30.74 -19.18 9.26
CA GLY A 1011 31.96 -18.41 9.53
C GLY A 1011 33.24 -18.94 8.86
N SER A 1012 33.19 -20.06 8.14
CA SER A 1012 34.38 -20.71 7.59
C SER A 1012 34.54 -20.43 6.09
N ALA A 1013 35.67 -19.81 5.72
CA ALA A 1013 36.10 -19.71 4.32
C ALA A 1013 36.30 -21.11 3.71
N GLY A 1014 35.88 -21.30 2.47
CA GLY A 1014 36.16 -22.53 1.75
C GLY A 1014 35.71 -22.48 0.29
N SER A 1015 36.22 -23.42 -0.52
CA SER A 1015 36.01 -23.48 -1.97
C SER A 1015 35.02 -24.58 -2.41
N THR A 1016 34.49 -25.37 -1.48
CA THR A 1016 33.44 -26.36 -1.79
C THR A 1016 32.12 -25.68 -2.16
N TYR A 1017 31.18 -26.42 -2.76
CA TYR A 1017 29.88 -25.89 -3.21
C TYR A 1017 28.95 -25.46 -2.06
N SER A 1018 29.25 -25.84 -0.81
CA SER A 1018 28.53 -25.41 0.41
C SER A 1018 29.24 -24.29 1.18
N GLN A 1019 30.30 -23.71 0.63
CA GLN A 1019 31.14 -22.68 1.27
C GLN A 1019 31.32 -21.46 0.38
N LEU A 1020 31.58 -20.32 1.01
CA LEU A 1020 31.89 -19.05 0.34
C LEU A 1020 33.22 -18.52 0.88
N TYR A 1021 33.81 -17.54 0.20
CA TYR A 1021 35.01 -16.84 0.65
C TYR A 1021 35.00 -15.37 0.17
N ASN A 1022 34.64 -14.47 1.09
CA ASN A 1022 34.38 -13.04 0.84
C ASN A 1022 33.31 -12.78 -0.24
N PRO A 1023 32.03 -13.15 -0.01
CA PRO A 1023 30.95 -12.74 -0.90
C PRO A 1023 30.88 -11.21 -0.99
N SER A 1024 30.76 -10.65 -2.19
CA SER A 1024 30.76 -9.20 -2.43
C SER A 1024 29.51 -8.65 -3.11
N ALA A 1025 28.74 -9.48 -3.80
CA ALA A 1025 27.47 -9.05 -4.40
C ALA A 1025 26.42 -10.17 -4.29
N ILE A 1026 25.16 -9.77 -4.11
CA ILE A 1026 24.01 -10.67 -4.02
C ILE A 1026 22.82 -10.15 -4.82
N TYR A 1027 22.20 -11.05 -5.57
CA TYR A 1027 20.92 -10.81 -6.24
C TYR A 1027 19.93 -11.92 -5.86
N VAL A 1028 18.65 -11.57 -5.70
CA VAL A 1028 17.57 -12.52 -5.38
C VAL A 1028 16.45 -12.32 -6.39
N ASP A 1029 16.08 -13.38 -7.11
CA ASP A 1029 14.98 -13.35 -8.08
C ASP A 1029 13.59 -13.50 -7.42
N SER A 1030 12.53 -13.34 -8.21
CA SER A 1030 11.13 -13.49 -7.75
C SER A 1030 10.78 -14.90 -7.23
N ASN A 1031 11.63 -15.89 -7.51
CA ASN A 1031 11.51 -17.28 -7.05
C ASN A 1031 12.43 -17.58 -5.85
N ARG A 1032 13.03 -16.55 -5.23
CA ARG A 1032 13.98 -16.62 -4.11
C ARG A 1032 15.23 -17.47 -4.42
N ALA A 1033 15.64 -17.55 -5.68
CA ALA A 1033 16.98 -18.05 -6.01
C ALA A 1033 18.00 -16.94 -5.77
N MET A 1034 19.03 -17.24 -4.99
CA MET A 1034 20.11 -16.32 -4.67
C MET A 1034 21.25 -16.53 -5.68
N TYR A 1035 21.71 -15.45 -6.30
CA TYR A 1035 22.95 -15.43 -7.06
C TYR A 1035 23.98 -14.71 -6.18
N ILE A 1036 25.13 -15.35 -5.96
CA ILE A 1036 26.13 -14.92 -4.97
C ILE A 1036 27.50 -14.84 -5.63
N LEU A 1037 28.09 -13.64 -5.66
CA LEU A 1037 29.44 -13.42 -6.16
C LEU A 1037 30.46 -13.77 -5.07
N ASP A 1038 31.04 -14.96 -5.19
CA ASP A 1038 31.99 -15.56 -4.27
C ASP A 1038 33.43 -15.15 -4.63
N THR A 1039 33.78 -13.90 -4.26
CA THR A 1039 34.92 -13.14 -4.80
C THR A 1039 36.26 -13.88 -4.78
N THR A 1040 36.58 -14.57 -3.68
CA THR A 1040 37.91 -15.18 -3.48
C THR A 1040 38.00 -16.57 -4.10
N ASN A 1041 36.85 -17.20 -4.39
CA ASN A 1041 36.75 -18.43 -5.17
C ASN A 1041 36.48 -18.16 -6.66
N TYR A 1042 36.42 -16.89 -7.09
CA TYR A 1042 36.33 -16.46 -8.48
C TYR A 1042 35.14 -17.06 -9.25
N ARG A 1043 33.96 -17.08 -8.61
CA ARG A 1043 32.74 -17.71 -9.13
C ARG A 1043 31.48 -16.97 -8.71
N VAL A 1044 30.42 -17.14 -9.49
CA VAL A 1044 29.04 -16.89 -9.05
C VAL A 1044 28.36 -18.23 -8.78
N LEU A 1045 27.81 -18.39 -7.59
CA LEU A 1045 26.95 -19.52 -7.25
C LEU A 1045 25.48 -19.10 -7.37
N ARG A 1046 24.66 -19.91 -8.04
CA ARG A 1046 23.21 -19.88 -7.86
C ARG A 1046 22.85 -20.88 -6.76
N TRP A 1047 22.04 -20.43 -5.81
CA TRP A 1047 21.73 -21.14 -4.58
C TRP A 1047 20.25 -20.94 -4.27
N GLN A 1048 19.44 -22.01 -4.31
CA GLN A 1048 18.02 -21.91 -3.98
C GLN A 1048 17.85 -21.82 -2.46
N PHE A 1049 16.91 -21.00 -1.97
CA PHE A 1049 16.63 -20.93 -0.54
C PHE A 1049 16.25 -22.31 0.02
N GLY A 1050 17.07 -22.84 0.94
CA GLY A 1050 16.91 -24.17 1.55
C GLY A 1050 17.87 -25.24 1.02
N ASP A 1051 18.57 -25.01 -0.11
CA ASP A 1051 19.54 -25.96 -0.63
C ASP A 1051 20.80 -26.04 0.27
N PRO A 1052 21.40 -27.23 0.45
CA PRO A 1052 22.65 -27.39 1.23
C PRO A 1052 23.93 -26.98 0.47
N PHE A 1053 23.83 -26.66 -0.83
CA PHE A 1053 24.95 -26.24 -1.68
C PHE A 1053 24.46 -25.39 -2.86
N GLY A 1054 25.29 -24.44 -3.31
CA GLY A 1054 25.09 -23.70 -4.55
C GLY A 1054 25.86 -24.32 -5.72
N TYR A 1055 25.40 -24.09 -6.95
CA TYR A 1055 26.06 -24.53 -8.18
C TYR A 1055 26.61 -23.35 -8.97
N VAL A 1056 27.76 -23.56 -9.62
CA VAL A 1056 28.46 -22.50 -10.37
C VAL A 1056 27.69 -22.18 -11.65
N VAL A 1057 27.35 -20.90 -11.81
CA VAL A 1057 26.65 -20.33 -12.97
C VAL A 1057 27.47 -19.26 -13.69
N ALA A 1058 28.57 -18.81 -13.09
CA ALA A 1058 29.64 -18.07 -13.76
C ALA A 1058 30.99 -18.34 -13.09
N GLY A 1059 32.08 -18.40 -13.87
CA GLY A 1059 33.44 -18.58 -13.36
C GLY A 1059 33.74 -19.99 -12.85
N GLY A 1060 34.45 -20.09 -11.71
CA GLY A 1060 34.82 -21.37 -11.08
C GLY A 1060 36.05 -22.07 -11.65
N ASN A 1061 36.60 -21.60 -12.78
CA ASN A 1061 37.82 -22.15 -13.41
C ASN A 1061 39.13 -21.49 -12.91
N GLY A 1062 39.12 -20.98 -11.67
CA GLY A 1062 40.22 -20.19 -11.09
C GLY A 1062 40.31 -18.76 -11.62
N ALA A 1063 41.20 -17.97 -11.01
CA ALA A 1063 41.43 -16.58 -11.40
C ALA A 1063 42.18 -16.47 -12.73
N GLY A 1064 41.68 -15.64 -13.65
CA GLY A 1064 42.37 -15.32 -14.89
C GLY A 1064 41.57 -14.47 -15.86
N ALA A 1065 42.21 -14.11 -16.98
CA ALA A 1065 41.62 -13.24 -18.01
C ALA A 1065 40.89 -14.00 -19.13
N ALA A 1066 40.78 -15.34 -19.08
CA ALA A 1066 39.94 -16.07 -20.02
C ALA A 1066 38.46 -15.70 -19.80
N LEU A 1067 37.62 -15.80 -20.84
CA LEU A 1067 36.17 -15.55 -20.69
C LEU A 1067 35.48 -16.59 -19.79
N THR A 1068 36.05 -17.78 -19.66
CA THR A 1068 35.59 -18.84 -18.74
C THR A 1068 36.09 -18.68 -17.31
N GLN A 1069 36.81 -17.58 -17.01
CA GLN A 1069 37.37 -17.25 -15.70
C GLN A 1069 36.88 -15.87 -15.26
N ILE A 1070 36.89 -15.65 -13.95
CA ILE A 1070 36.60 -14.38 -13.30
C ILE A 1070 37.80 -14.02 -12.41
N THR A 1071 38.03 -12.75 -12.11
CA THR A 1071 39.04 -12.29 -11.12
C THR A 1071 38.37 -11.61 -9.93
N THR A 1072 39.12 -10.87 -9.12
CA THR A 1072 38.55 -9.99 -8.07
C THR A 1072 37.43 -9.15 -8.66
N SER A 1073 36.24 -9.26 -8.08
CA SER A 1073 34.99 -8.70 -8.61
C SER A 1073 34.11 -8.21 -7.46
N TYR A 1074 33.37 -7.13 -7.67
CA TYR A 1074 32.67 -6.42 -6.59
C TYR A 1074 31.20 -6.09 -6.85
N GLY A 1075 30.73 -6.26 -8.09
CA GLY A 1075 29.35 -6.01 -8.48
C GLY A 1075 28.83 -7.10 -9.39
N MET A 1076 27.53 -7.35 -9.29
CA MET A 1076 26.84 -8.34 -10.09
C MET A 1076 25.42 -7.86 -10.39
N PHE A 1077 24.94 -8.13 -11.59
CA PHE A 1077 23.55 -7.95 -11.97
C PHE A 1077 23.03 -9.23 -12.64
N VAL A 1078 21.75 -9.54 -12.47
CA VAL A 1078 21.08 -10.65 -13.16
C VAL A 1078 19.82 -10.10 -13.82
N ASP A 1079 19.67 -10.31 -15.11
CA ASP A 1079 18.49 -9.85 -15.87
C ASP A 1079 17.30 -10.81 -15.74
N SER A 1080 16.13 -10.40 -16.27
CA SER A 1080 14.90 -11.19 -16.23
C SER A 1080 14.98 -12.49 -17.05
N GLN A 1081 16.00 -12.66 -17.88
CA GLN A 1081 16.32 -13.88 -18.62
C GLN A 1081 17.38 -14.75 -17.92
N SER A 1082 17.76 -14.40 -16.68
CA SER A 1082 18.80 -15.05 -15.87
C SER A 1082 20.21 -15.02 -16.47
N ASN A 1083 20.54 -14.03 -17.31
CA ASN A 1083 21.92 -13.79 -17.69
C ASN A 1083 22.63 -12.97 -16.61
N ILE A 1084 23.89 -13.31 -16.34
CA ILE A 1084 24.66 -12.81 -15.19
C ILE A 1084 25.77 -11.89 -15.70
N TYR A 1085 25.78 -10.65 -15.21
CA TYR A 1085 26.78 -9.65 -15.55
C TYR A 1085 27.66 -9.44 -14.32
N VAL A 1086 28.98 -9.63 -14.46
CA VAL A 1086 29.94 -9.51 -13.34
C VAL A 1086 30.96 -8.40 -13.62
N SER A 1087 31.13 -7.46 -12.70
CA SER A 1087 32.16 -6.43 -12.79
C SER A 1087 33.50 -6.93 -12.23
N GLU A 1088 34.42 -7.21 -13.15
CA GLU A 1088 35.77 -7.68 -12.83
C GLU A 1088 36.73 -6.53 -12.65
N TYR A 1089 37.02 -6.20 -11.40
CA TYR A 1089 37.90 -5.12 -10.99
C TYR A 1089 39.31 -5.29 -11.60
N SER A 1090 39.94 -6.44 -11.37
CA SER A 1090 41.34 -6.70 -11.74
C SER A 1090 41.56 -6.96 -13.23
N ASN A 1091 40.58 -7.55 -13.93
CA ASN A 1091 40.60 -7.70 -15.39
C ASN A 1091 40.13 -6.43 -16.12
N HIS A 1092 39.65 -5.43 -15.38
CA HIS A 1092 39.09 -4.18 -15.89
C HIS A 1092 38.05 -4.40 -17.01
N ARG A 1093 37.04 -5.23 -16.71
CA ARG A 1093 36.00 -5.63 -17.66
C ARG A 1093 34.68 -5.97 -16.97
N VAL A 1094 33.62 -6.07 -17.77
CA VAL A 1094 32.37 -6.73 -17.40
C VAL A 1094 32.19 -7.94 -18.31
N THR A 1095 31.98 -9.10 -17.72
CA THR A 1095 31.59 -10.32 -18.45
C THR A 1095 30.10 -10.57 -18.31
N LEU A 1096 29.46 -10.91 -19.43
CA LEU A 1096 28.12 -11.47 -19.48
C LEU A 1096 28.23 -12.99 -19.59
N TRP A 1097 27.47 -13.68 -18.76
CA TRP A 1097 27.32 -15.12 -18.74
C TRP A 1097 25.86 -15.42 -19.04
N LEU A 1098 25.61 -15.99 -20.21
CA LEU A 1098 24.26 -16.40 -20.60
C LEU A 1098 23.85 -17.64 -19.81
N SER A 1099 22.55 -17.85 -19.62
CA SER A 1099 21.98 -19.02 -18.92
C SER A 1099 22.38 -20.39 -19.51
N THR A 1100 23.02 -20.41 -20.68
CA THR A 1100 23.62 -21.58 -21.34
C THR A 1100 25.09 -21.83 -20.99
N ASN A 1101 25.65 -21.16 -19.98
CA ASN A 1101 27.08 -21.16 -19.62
C ASN A 1101 28.03 -20.64 -20.73
N ILE A 1102 27.51 -19.90 -21.71
CA ILE A 1102 28.33 -19.19 -22.71
C ILE A 1102 28.64 -17.80 -22.16
N SER A 1103 29.92 -17.47 -22.04
CA SER A 1103 30.38 -16.16 -21.60
C SER A 1103 30.97 -15.30 -22.72
N SER A 1104 30.74 -13.99 -22.63
CA SER A 1104 31.32 -12.99 -23.53
C SER A 1104 31.73 -11.74 -22.73
N GLY A 1105 32.78 -11.06 -23.19
CA GLY A 1105 33.11 -9.74 -22.69
C GLY A 1105 32.12 -8.74 -23.26
N VAL A 1106 31.37 -8.05 -22.42
CA VAL A 1106 30.36 -7.05 -22.85
C VAL A 1106 30.83 -5.60 -22.66
N ALA A 1107 31.82 -5.38 -21.80
CA ALA A 1107 32.56 -4.11 -21.73
C ALA A 1107 33.99 -4.35 -21.21
N GLY A 1108 34.96 -3.56 -21.68
CA GLY A 1108 36.35 -3.66 -21.23
C GLY A 1108 37.10 -4.92 -21.70
N GLY A 1109 38.16 -5.30 -20.97
CA GLY A 1109 38.91 -6.54 -21.20
C GLY A 1109 40.24 -6.40 -21.94
N ASN A 1110 40.56 -5.19 -22.42
CA ASN A 1110 41.86 -4.88 -23.07
C ASN A 1110 42.91 -4.30 -22.08
N GLY A 1111 42.72 -4.51 -20.77
CA GLY A 1111 43.52 -3.92 -19.69
C GLY A 1111 43.07 -2.51 -19.28
N ALA A 1112 43.59 -1.99 -18.15
CA ALA A 1112 43.20 -0.68 -17.62
C ALA A 1112 43.38 0.42 -18.67
N GLY A 1113 42.38 1.26 -18.89
CA GLY A 1113 42.45 2.35 -19.84
C GLY A 1113 41.19 3.20 -19.89
N SER A 1114 41.23 4.25 -20.71
CA SER A 1114 40.19 5.27 -20.85
C SER A 1114 39.49 5.24 -22.22
N THR A 1115 39.73 4.21 -23.03
CA THR A 1115 39.08 4.02 -24.34
C THR A 1115 37.78 3.23 -24.18
N SER A 1116 36.86 3.35 -25.14
CA SER A 1116 35.51 2.74 -25.09
C SER A 1116 35.48 1.22 -24.82
N GLU A 1117 36.52 0.52 -25.25
CA GLU A 1117 36.73 -0.92 -25.15
C GLU A 1117 37.62 -1.33 -23.97
N ARG A 1118 37.88 -0.41 -23.04
CA ARG A 1118 38.63 -0.59 -21.79
C ARG A 1118 37.81 -0.01 -20.63
N LEU A 1119 37.65 -0.79 -19.57
CA LEU A 1119 37.24 -0.22 -18.29
C LEU A 1119 38.52 0.01 -17.47
N ASN A 1120 38.36 0.66 -16.32
CA ASN A 1120 39.41 0.74 -15.31
C ASN A 1120 38.75 0.49 -13.95
N ASN A 1121 39.07 -0.65 -13.33
CA ASN A 1121 38.59 -1.03 -12.00
C ASN A 1121 37.04 -0.92 -11.83
N PRO A 1122 36.22 -1.56 -12.69
CA PRO A 1122 34.77 -1.44 -12.62
C PRO A 1122 34.25 -2.02 -11.30
N TRP A 1123 33.61 -1.17 -10.50
CA TRP A 1123 33.25 -1.51 -9.11
C TRP A 1123 31.81 -2.01 -8.98
N GLY A 1124 30.87 -1.38 -9.69
CA GLY A 1124 29.45 -1.75 -9.69
C GLY A 1124 28.90 -1.90 -11.10
N ILE A 1125 27.68 -2.42 -11.20
CA ILE A 1125 26.98 -2.65 -12.46
C ILE A 1125 25.47 -2.51 -12.26
N TYR A 1126 24.81 -1.90 -13.25
CA TYR A 1126 23.36 -1.85 -13.40
C TYR A 1126 23.06 -2.00 -14.89
N VAL A 1127 22.02 -2.76 -15.22
CA VAL A 1127 21.57 -2.96 -16.61
C VAL A 1127 20.13 -2.47 -16.71
N ASP A 1128 19.88 -1.53 -17.62
CA ASP A 1128 18.53 -1.13 -17.98
C ASP A 1128 17.86 -2.29 -18.73
N VAL A 1129 16.61 -2.60 -18.37
CA VAL A 1129 15.85 -3.76 -18.89
C VAL A 1129 14.92 -3.40 -20.04
N ASN A 1130 15.06 -2.19 -20.61
CA ASN A 1130 14.27 -1.65 -21.73
C ASN A 1130 15.05 -1.64 -23.06
#